data_AF-D5SJM4-F1
#
_entry.id   AF-D5SJM4-F1
#
_cell.length_a   1.000
_cell.length_b   1.000
_cell.length_c   1.000
_cell.angle_alpha   90.00
_cell.angle_beta   90.00
_cell.angle_gamma   90.00
#
_symmetry.space_group_name_H-M   'P 1'
#
loop_
_entity.id
_entity.type
_entity.pdbx_description
1 polymer ?
#
loop_
_entity_poly.entity_id
_entity_poly.type
_entity_poly.pdbx_seq_one_letter_code
_entity_poly.pdbx_strand_id
1 'polypeptide(L)'
;MHKRDRRFLRLVCVAMGALMIALSVTAVPGEARAAVGPPNRLGPVQLQNVMNGLAIDAEGEHMAEGQKILQYTYGARRGQQWWFEAASGSSYRLKSNVNGAYCIGLNGTLAVLKKCEAEETTWEFDEVAADQYLVKAPGSERYLIAPTELGGSSNRGGQLTLGTREEAHKGRGRWYLTDLRLEAFMPPQDPRLDQVTFLTTHNAFNNPKDGFPLAVNQSNSMAQQLSDGVRGLMLDIHERDGAVLMCHGTCEIGSKPLKDGLRDVVAFLETNKNAVVTIFMEDYAKDREKLAQQFVDVPGLLDLVFNPAAQEVMSKGWPRLSEMRAKNKRLLIFSDHGDLTRAGVVGSRPWTVENYWSLGHDGRNWDCYSRWDGTPLTHREPSFSPLFVMNQFRSIPESLNAPFDNGDKLVDRAVNFCGPAARKMPNYVSIDFYELGDNLRAVDTINRYRYVERAETLAPSVPSSALLTSENRRGALPGLPDWSGAGYRGGGPLPGNQQISADAACRVTPEELDRAYGVRPNDSADDSAGLQRAIDDIRADCSGTAGFDRNSLISLPAGRIDISKQISVDASHLVIRGQGSDPAGGTRIVFRPDADTRYDTLTADGSRWDQDTMTAGTAPDQAKGGWVWPGRGLFRVQTREVAPRYADDWKAAPANRKDLYEGSVNQHWASGMKLRGSTADPGYAAKEGGRVVPLDPKASIALFQPGQHVWVGAANSRKFYELQTATATDRYENLHMRQQVFRVASVDTAQRTVTLDKPLEFDLPVDSTSDGSAPIGDSAYPSKVMPLKMVVGVGFENFSFTQDMTGVPAAGGGTHHLNPAQAKNNYGNLAPEYALHGLVFKWAADSWARGVRADMTGSHPIVTEVAKNLQFEGNHLDGAWNKGKGGNGYFRGSRVWDSLYAQNTTRNLRHFTFQWSASNNVVYGNDFDSDLNLHGGWERRNLFENNTVRVPYEHRSGHCTARCGGEGGDTESGTWYPIWWAAGEKAVKWAGASGPQNVFHRNVLAKQLTPGGPYVDYLPYGKPGTGPQPVYQFGSGAADPGTFRHLTRGGKPIADWNGHELADYLTGDAGVNASRTEAGPSLFLKSVP
;
A
#
# COMPACT_ATOMS: atom_id res chain seq x y z
N MET A 1 26.58 -15.55 -57.40
CA MET A 1 25.85 -16.40 -58.37
C MET A 1 25.10 -17.49 -57.62
N HIS A 2 23.80 -17.58 -57.90
CA HIS A 2 22.89 -18.72 -57.76
C HIS A 2 23.06 -19.80 -56.69
N LYS A 3 22.02 -19.88 -55.84
CA LYS A 3 21.08 -21.01 -55.69
C LYS A 3 21.53 -22.37 -56.24
N ARG A 4 21.46 -23.39 -55.37
CA ARG A 4 20.75 -24.69 -55.51
C ARG A 4 21.42 -25.72 -54.59
N ASP A 5 20.76 -26.71 -54.02
CA ASP A 5 19.37 -26.98 -53.74
C ASP A 5 19.40 -28.11 -52.69
N ARG A 6 18.29 -28.26 -51.98
CA ARG A 6 18.00 -29.32 -51.03
C ARG A 6 18.39 -30.71 -51.53
N ARG A 7 18.83 -31.60 -50.62
CA ARG A 7 18.03 -32.78 -50.15
C ARG A 7 18.86 -33.72 -49.26
N PHE A 8 18.24 -34.09 -48.13
CA PHE A 8 18.36 -35.36 -47.42
C PHE A 8 19.72 -35.76 -46.82
N LEU A 9 19.84 -35.61 -45.50
CA LEU A 9 20.63 -36.54 -44.68
C LEU A 9 19.94 -36.77 -43.33
N ARG A 10 19.22 -37.89 -43.23
CA ARG A 10 18.80 -38.56 -41.99
C ARG A 10 19.59 -39.88 -41.93
N LEU A 11 20.00 -40.26 -40.72
CA LEU A 11 20.75 -41.46 -40.33
C LEU A 11 22.24 -41.43 -40.69
N VAL A 12 23.10 -41.31 -39.68
CA VAL A 12 23.89 -42.39 -39.05
C VAL A 12 24.65 -41.77 -37.88
N CYS A 13 24.42 -42.24 -36.65
CA CYS A 13 25.43 -42.35 -35.58
C CYS A 13 24.81 -42.99 -34.32
N VAL A 14 24.93 -44.32 -34.26
CA VAL A 14 24.87 -45.14 -33.05
C VAL A 14 26.28 -45.68 -32.84
N ALA A 15 26.68 -45.83 -31.57
CA ALA A 15 27.88 -46.51 -31.06
C ALA A 15 29.12 -45.63 -30.82
N MET A 16 29.24 -45.13 -29.58
CA MET A 16 30.39 -45.44 -28.72
C MET A 16 30.11 -44.93 -27.29
N GLY A 17 29.73 -45.85 -26.42
CA GLY A 17 29.68 -45.64 -24.98
C GLY A 17 30.22 -46.89 -24.30
N ALA A 18 31.30 -46.76 -23.54
CA ALA A 18 31.68 -47.68 -22.48
C ALA A 18 32.82 -47.10 -21.61
N LEU A 19 32.59 -47.14 -20.29
CA LEU A 19 33.53 -47.19 -19.17
C LEU A 19 34.20 -45.91 -18.65
N MET A 20 33.66 -45.36 -17.55
CA MET A 20 34.39 -45.19 -16.27
C MET A 20 33.39 -45.10 -15.08
N ILE A 21 33.32 -46.23 -14.38
CA ILE A 21 32.92 -46.59 -12.99
C ILE A 21 32.81 -45.41 -12.00
N ALA A 22 31.63 -45.08 -11.48
CA ALA A 22 31.01 -45.53 -10.21
C ALA A 22 31.62 -44.96 -8.91
N LEU A 23 30.99 -43.88 -8.41
CA LEU A 23 30.87 -43.58 -6.98
C LEU A 23 29.38 -43.47 -6.68
N SER A 24 28.89 -44.44 -5.91
CA SER A 24 27.52 -44.60 -5.47
C SER A 24 27.10 -43.45 -4.54
N VAL A 25 26.30 -42.51 -5.06
CA VAL A 25 25.34 -41.76 -4.22
C VAL A 25 24.02 -42.48 -4.36
N THR A 26 23.68 -43.30 -3.36
CA THR A 26 22.31 -43.73 -3.15
C THR A 26 21.48 -42.45 -2.97
N ALA A 27 20.75 -42.05 -4.00
CA ALA A 27 19.69 -41.09 -3.85
C ALA A 27 18.68 -41.73 -2.89
N VAL A 28 18.74 -41.33 -1.61
CA VAL A 28 17.64 -41.47 -0.68
C VAL A 28 16.40 -40.95 -1.44
N PRO A 29 15.27 -41.67 -1.47
CA PRO A 29 14.05 -41.11 -2.04
C PRO A 29 13.84 -39.78 -1.33
N GLY A 30 13.90 -38.67 -2.07
CA GLY A 30 13.64 -37.36 -1.50
C GLY A 30 12.29 -37.46 -0.81
N GLU A 31 12.26 -37.28 0.50
CA GLU A 31 11.02 -37.10 1.22
C GLU A 31 10.23 -36.04 0.46
N ALA A 32 9.03 -36.41 0.03
CA ALA A 32 8.11 -35.49 -0.61
C ALA A 32 7.89 -34.34 0.39
N ARG A 33 8.54 -33.21 0.11
CA ARG A 33 8.36 -31.98 0.88
C ARG A 33 6.88 -31.64 0.80
N ALA A 34 6.19 -31.66 1.94
CA ALA A 34 4.82 -31.19 2.02
C ALA A 34 4.75 -29.79 1.40
N ALA A 35 3.86 -29.60 0.45
CA ALA A 35 3.71 -28.33 -0.23
C ALA A 35 3.36 -27.23 0.79
N VAL A 36 4.10 -26.13 0.74
CA VAL A 36 3.68 -24.86 1.34
C VAL A 36 2.39 -24.50 0.62
N GLY A 37 1.27 -24.37 1.34
CA GLY A 37 -0.04 -24.11 0.74
C GLY A 37 -0.09 -22.86 -0.13
N PRO A 38 -1.26 -22.54 -0.74
CA PRO A 38 -1.37 -21.42 -1.66
C PRO A 38 -0.89 -20.14 -0.95
N PRO A 39 0.08 -19.40 -1.51
CA PRO A 39 0.76 -18.31 -0.83
C PRO A 39 -0.24 -17.24 -0.43
N ASN A 40 -0.39 -17.06 0.88
CA ASN A 40 -0.73 -15.82 1.56
C ASN A 40 -1.57 -14.82 0.75
N ARG A 41 -2.85 -15.13 0.54
CA ARG A 41 -3.77 -14.27 -0.24
C ARG A 41 -4.49 -13.28 0.65
N LEU A 42 -4.03 -12.03 0.60
CA LEU A 42 -4.72 -10.86 1.14
C LEU A 42 -5.92 -10.52 0.25
N GLY A 43 -7.01 -11.26 0.43
CA GLY A 43 -8.29 -10.98 -0.22
C GLY A 43 -8.78 -12.09 -1.15
N PRO A 44 -9.98 -11.91 -1.73
CA PRO A 44 -10.59 -12.88 -2.61
C PRO A 44 -9.87 -12.95 -3.97
N VAL A 45 -9.88 -14.13 -4.56
CA VAL A 45 -9.30 -14.44 -5.88
C VAL A 45 -10.24 -15.29 -6.71
N GLN A 46 -9.93 -15.41 -7.99
CA GLN A 46 -10.48 -16.46 -8.84
C GLN A 46 -9.46 -17.60 -8.99
N LEU A 47 -9.96 -18.82 -9.17
CA LEU A 47 -9.14 -19.96 -9.61
C LEU A 47 -9.34 -20.10 -11.11
N GLN A 48 -8.27 -19.93 -11.87
CA GLN A 48 -8.32 -19.86 -13.33
C GLN A 48 -7.50 -20.98 -13.94
N ASN A 49 -8.09 -21.79 -14.81
CA ASN A 49 -7.38 -22.91 -15.41
C ASN A 49 -6.28 -22.42 -16.36
N VAL A 50 -5.09 -23.00 -16.24
CA VAL A 50 -3.89 -22.59 -16.99
C VAL A 50 -4.03 -22.82 -18.50
N MET A 51 -4.67 -23.91 -18.91
CA MET A 51 -4.76 -24.29 -20.34
C MET A 51 -5.78 -23.49 -21.11
N ASN A 52 -6.96 -23.29 -20.53
CA ASN A 52 -8.10 -22.74 -21.25
C ASN A 52 -8.54 -21.35 -20.77
N GLY A 53 -7.95 -20.86 -19.66
CA GLY A 53 -8.16 -19.51 -19.14
C GLY A 53 -9.52 -19.29 -18.46
N LEU A 54 -10.32 -20.34 -18.25
CA LEU A 54 -11.64 -20.24 -17.64
C LEU A 54 -11.57 -20.35 -16.11
N ALA A 55 -12.50 -19.67 -15.44
CA ALA A 55 -12.55 -19.55 -13.99
C ALA A 55 -13.44 -20.64 -13.35
N ILE A 56 -13.15 -21.00 -12.11
CA ILE A 56 -14.07 -21.79 -11.28
C ILE A 56 -15.27 -20.93 -10.88
N ASP A 57 -16.49 -21.43 -11.09
CA ASP A 57 -17.75 -20.72 -10.90
C ASP A 57 -18.80 -21.59 -10.18
N ALA A 58 -19.57 -21.01 -9.27
CA ALA A 58 -20.77 -21.67 -8.74
C ALA A 58 -21.93 -21.49 -9.73
N GLU A 59 -22.52 -22.60 -10.19
CA GLU A 59 -23.59 -22.61 -11.22
C GLU A 59 -24.70 -21.60 -10.87
N GLY A 60 -24.97 -20.65 -11.76
CA GLY A 60 -26.02 -19.63 -11.59
C GLY A 60 -25.77 -18.61 -10.48
N GLU A 61 -24.55 -18.54 -9.93
CA GLU A 61 -24.19 -17.69 -8.77
C GLU A 61 -24.99 -17.99 -7.49
N HIS A 62 -25.69 -19.12 -7.44
CA HIS A 62 -26.56 -19.49 -6.33
C HIS A 62 -25.75 -20.18 -5.22
N MET A 63 -25.61 -19.52 -4.07
CA MET A 63 -24.85 -20.05 -2.92
C MET A 63 -25.75 -20.96 -2.06
N ALA A 64 -25.98 -22.17 -2.53
CA ALA A 64 -26.76 -23.20 -1.85
C ALA A 64 -26.01 -24.53 -1.80
N GLU A 65 -26.29 -25.33 -0.77
CA GLU A 65 -25.69 -26.66 -0.64
C GLU A 65 -26.10 -27.58 -1.79
N GLY A 66 -25.13 -28.29 -2.37
CA GLY A 66 -25.32 -29.15 -3.53
C GLY A 66 -25.23 -28.44 -4.88
N GLN A 67 -25.10 -27.10 -4.91
CA GLN A 67 -24.92 -26.37 -6.17
C GLN A 67 -23.64 -26.82 -6.89
N LYS A 68 -23.69 -26.99 -8.20
CA LYS A 68 -22.51 -27.44 -8.97
C LYS A 68 -21.42 -26.38 -9.00
N ILE A 69 -20.17 -26.84 -8.92
CA ILE A 69 -19.00 -26.02 -9.23
C ILE A 69 -18.57 -26.32 -10.66
N LEU A 70 -18.64 -25.30 -11.49
CA LEU A 70 -18.33 -25.32 -12.92
C LEU A 70 -16.96 -24.70 -13.18
N GLN A 71 -16.46 -24.94 -14.38
CA GLN A 71 -15.57 -24.03 -15.06
C GLN A 71 -16.39 -23.13 -16.00
N TYR A 72 -16.16 -21.81 -16.01
CA TYR A 72 -16.92 -20.85 -16.82
C TYR A 72 -16.09 -19.62 -17.26
N THR A 73 -16.59 -18.85 -18.22
CA THR A 73 -15.98 -17.58 -18.65
C THR A 73 -15.92 -16.59 -17.50
N TYR A 74 -14.80 -15.88 -17.35
CA TYR A 74 -14.64 -14.91 -16.27
C TYR A 74 -15.44 -13.65 -16.57
N GLY A 75 -16.28 -13.25 -15.62
CA GLY A 75 -17.10 -12.04 -15.68
C GLY A 75 -17.18 -11.33 -14.33
N ALA A 76 -16.18 -11.55 -13.46
CA ALA A 76 -16.13 -11.08 -12.07
C ALA A 76 -17.40 -11.42 -11.24
N ARG A 77 -18.06 -12.53 -11.58
CA ARG A 77 -19.34 -12.94 -10.98
C ARG A 77 -19.17 -13.32 -9.52
N ARG A 78 -20.28 -13.28 -8.77
CA ARG A 78 -20.29 -13.68 -7.35
C ARG A 78 -19.87 -15.14 -7.16
N GLY A 79 -20.21 -15.99 -8.11
CA GLY A 79 -19.83 -17.41 -8.16
C GLY A 79 -18.34 -17.67 -8.37
N GLN A 80 -17.54 -16.67 -8.74
CA GLN A 80 -16.14 -16.83 -9.17
C GLN A 80 -15.12 -16.34 -8.14
N GLN A 81 -15.59 -15.92 -6.96
CA GLN A 81 -14.76 -15.26 -5.95
C GLN A 81 -14.58 -16.16 -4.73
N TRP A 82 -13.33 -16.55 -4.50
CA TRP A 82 -12.94 -17.54 -3.50
C TRP A 82 -11.83 -16.98 -2.61
N TRP A 83 -11.82 -17.35 -1.34
CA TRP A 83 -10.70 -17.09 -0.45
C TRP A 83 -10.33 -18.35 0.31
N PHE A 84 -9.10 -18.36 0.81
CA PHE A 84 -8.50 -19.54 1.42
C PHE A 84 -8.66 -19.45 2.93
N GLU A 85 -9.32 -20.44 3.51
CA GLU A 85 -9.37 -20.60 4.97
C GLU A 85 -8.50 -21.80 5.33
N ALA A 86 -7.57 -21.64 6.26
CA ALA A 86 -6.76 -22.75 6.75
C ALA A 86 -7.66 -23.80 7.41
N ALA A 87 -7.43 -25.07 7.07
CA ALA A 87 -8.04 -26.23 7.72
C ALA A 87 -6.97 -26.98 8.54
N SER A 88 -7.24 -28.21 8.98
CA SER A 88 -6.28 -29.00 9.74
C SER A 88 -5.05 -29.39 8.90
N GLY A 89 -3.86 -29.34 9.51
CA GLY A 89 -2.61 -29.66 8.82
C GLY A 89 -2.21 -28.63 7.76
N SER A 90 -1.79 -29.10 6.58
CA SER A 90 -1.43 -28.27 5.42
C SER A 90 -2.59 -28.08 4.43
N SER A 91 -3.83 -28.36 4.85
CA SER A 91 -5.02 -28.28 4.00
C SER A 91 -5.76 -26.95 4.14
N TYR A 92 -6.56 -26.61 3.13
CA TYR A 92 -7.32 -25.36 3.03
C TYR A 92 -8.74 -25.62 2.57
N ARG A 93 -9.65 -24.72 2.93
CA ARG A 93 -10.98 -24.62 2.33
C ARG A 93 -11.00 -23.50 1.31
N LEU A 94 -11.60 -23.78 0.16
CA LEU A 94 -11.92 -22.78 -0.87
C LEU A 94 -13.29 -22.19 -0.56
N LYS A 95 -13.29 -21.15 0.26
CA LYS A 95 -14.49 -20.53 0.83
C LYS A 95 -15.05 -19.48 -0.11
N SER A 96 -16.37 -19.42 -0.26
CA SER A 96 -17.02 -18.38 -1.05
C SER A 96 -16.78 -17.02 -0.40
N ASN A 97 -16.30 -16.05 -1.18
CA ASN A 97 -16.15 -14.66 -0.73
C ASN A 97 -17.52 -13.98 -0.53
N VAL A 98 -18.54 -14.47 -1.22
CA VAL A 98 -19.87 -13.86 -1.26
C VAL A 98 -20.77 -14.37 -0.13
N ASN A 99 -20.63 -15.65 0.21
CA ASN A 99 -21.32 -16.24 1.34
C ASN A 99 -20.39 -17.23 2.04
N GLY A 100 -19.72 -16.74 3.08
CA GLY A 100 -18.76 -17.51 3.88
C GLY A 100 -19.34 -18.72 4.62
N ALA A 101 -20.62 -19.06 4.49
CA ALA A 101 -21.12 -20.34 4.96
C ALA A 101 -20.77 -21.50 4.04
N TYR A 102 -20.40 -21.22 2.78
CA TYR A 102 -20.20 -22.25 1.75
C TYR A 102 -18.75 -22.31 1.25
N CYS A 103 -18.31 -23.54 1.03
CA CYS A 103 -16.99 -23.87 0.50
C CYS A 103 -17.15 -24.82 -0.70
N ILE A 104 -16.17 -24.82 -1.60
CA ILE A 104 -16.05 -25.87 -2.61
C ILE A 104 -15.73 -27.16 -1.88
N GLY A 105 -16.58 -28.17 -2.07
CA GLY A 105 -16.37 -29.51 -1.59
C GLY A 105 -16.77 -30.56 -2.62
N LEU A 106 -16.91 -31.79 -2.18
CA LEU A 106 -17.20 -32.94 -3.04
C LEU A 106 -18.53 -33.61 -2.69
N ASN A 107 -19.19 -34.13 -3.72
CA ASN A 107 -20.24 -35.14 -3.61
C ASN A 107 -19.84 -36.32 -4.52
N GLY A 108 -19.30 -37.38 -3.91
CA GLY A 108 -18.57 -38.41 -4.65
C GLY A 108 -17.33 -37.80 -5.32
N THR A 109 -17.25 -37.84 -6.64
CA THR A 109 -16.15 -37.23 -7.41
C THR A 109 -16.48 -35.83 -7.95
N LEU A 110 -17.73 -35.38 -7.84
CA LEU A 110 -18.19 -34.12 -8.43
C LEU A 110 -17.98 -32.96 -7.46
N ALA A 111 -17.48 -31.83 -7.96
CA ALA A 111 -17.33 -30.63 -7.17
C ALA A 111 -18.68 -29.90 -7.00
N VAL A 112 -19.03 -29.58 -5.76
CA VAL A 112 -20.27 -28.91 -5.38
C VAL A 112 -20.01 -27.91 -4.25
N LEU A 113 -20.95 -26.98 -4.03
CA LEU A 113 -20.98 -26.20 -2.80
C LEU A 113 -21.44 -27.06 -1.62
N LYS A 114 -20.72 -26.95 -0.52
CA LYS A 114 -21.02 -27.58 0.78
C LYS A 114 -20.94 -26.54 1.87
N LYS A 115 -21.56 -26.81 3.02
CA LYS A 115 -21.25 -26.06 4.25
C LYS A 115 -19.76 -26.25 4.57
N CYS A 116 -19.08 -25.16 4.91
CA CYS A 116 -17.63 -25.20 5.14
C CYS A 116 -17.20 -26.16 6.26
N GLU A 117 -18.12 -26.49 7.18
CA GLU A 117 -17.87 -27.41 8.28
C GLU A 117 -17.86 -28.89 7.85
N ALA A 118 -18.35 -29.21 6.64
CA ALA A 118 -18.36 -30.57 6.12
C ALA A 118 -16.93 -31.07 5.82
N GLU A 119 -16.68 -32.36 6.07
CA GLU A 119 -15.35 -32.98 5.95
C GLU A 119 -14.80 -32.91 4.51
N GLU A 120 -15.68 -32.98 3.50
CA GLU A 120 -15.33 -33.00 2.08
C GLU A 120 -15.02 -31.62 1.48
N THR A 121 -14.75 -30.60 2.30
CA THR A 121 -14.45 -29.21 1.87
C THR A 121 -12.98 -28.83 1.96
N THR A 122 -12.14 -29.78 2.38
CA THR A 122 -10.70 -29.58 2.55
C THR A 122 -9.94 -29.98 1.30
N TRP A 123 -8.88 -29.24 1.00
CA TRP A 123 -8.04 -29.40 -0.19
C TRP A 123 -6.57 -29.20 0.16
N GLU A 124 -5.70 -30.01 -0.43
CA GLU A 124 -4.25 -29.80 -0.45
C GLU A 124 -3.86 -29.11 -1.77
N PHE A 125 -2.75 -28.37 -1.79
CA PHE A 125 -2.31 -27.63 -2.98
C PHE A 125 -0.88 -28.01 -3.33
N ASP A 126 -0.67 -28.57 -4.52
CA ASP A 126 0.66 -28.88 -5.04
C ASP A 126 1.09 -27.77 -6.00
N GLU A 127 2.09 -26.96 -5.64
CA GLU A 127 2.69 -26.01 -6.59
C GLU A 127 3.54 -26.79 -7.62
N VAL A 128 3.20 -26.66 -8.90
CA VAL A 128 3.82 -27.42 -10.01
C VAL A 128 4.60 -26.54 -10.99
N ALA A 129 4.39 -25.24 -10.94
CA ALA A 129 5.18 -24.20 -11.57
C ALA A 129 4.89 -22.87 -10.85
N ALA A 130 5.66 -21.82 -11.15
CA ALA A 130 5.46 -20.51 -10.55
C ALA A 130 3.99 -20.04 -10.66
N ASP A 131 3.34 -19.88 -9.51
CA ASP A 131 1.92 -19.50 -9.39
C ASP A 131 0.92 -20.47 -10.08
N GLN A 132 1.30 -21.72 -10.29
CA GLN A 132 0.44 -22.77 -10.84
C GLN A 132 0.31 -23.93 -9.85
N TYR A 133 -0.94 -24.29 -9.53
CA TYR A 133 -1.24 -25.26 -8.48
C TYR A 133 -2.13 -26.38 -9.01
N LEU A 134 -1.93 -27.59 -8.50
CA LEU A 134 -2.92 -28.63 -8.52
C LEU A 134 -3.71 -28.59 -7.21
N VAL A 135 -5.03 -28.77 -7.27
CA VAL A 135 -5.89 -28.82 -6.09
C VAL A 135 -6.23 -30.29 -5.82
N LYS A 136 -5.72 -30.83 -4.72
CA LYS A 136 -5.71 -32.25 -4.38
C LYS A 136 -6.73 -32.56 -3.29
N ALA A 137 -7.51 -33.62 -3.47
CA ALA A 137 -8.40 -34.11 -2.42
C ALA A 137 -7.58 -34.82 -1.31
N PRO A 138 -7.68 -34.41 -0.04
CA PRO A 138 -6.84 -34.92 1.04
C PRO A 138 -6.87 -36.44 1.17
N GLY A 139 -5.72 -37.03 1.48
CA GLY A 139 -5.59 -38.49 1.65
C GLY A 139 -5.79 -39.32 0.37
N SER A 140 -5.80 -38.68 -0.81
CA SER A 140 -5.96 -39.34 -2.12
C SER A 140 -4.98 -38.80 -3.17
N GLU A 141 -4.70 -39.55 -4.23
CA GLU A 141 -3.98 -39.03 -5.42
C GLU A 141 -4.94 -38.55 -6.52
N ARG A 142 -5.99 -37.83 -6.10
CA ARG A 142 -7.03 -37.30 -6.98
C ARG A 142 -7.07 -35.78 -6.93
N TYR A 143 -7.25 -35.17 -8.09
CA TYR A 143 -7.10 -33.73 -8.28
C TYR A 143 -8.33 -33.12 -8.93
N LEU A 144 -8.67 -31.88 -8.55
CA LEU A 144 -9.76 -31.12 -9.17
C LEU A 144 -9.38 -30.78 -10.62
N ILE A 145 -10.16 -31.31 -11.57
CA ILE A 145 -9.94 -31.12 -13.00
C ILE A 145 -11.16 -30.55 -13.72
N ALA A 146 -10.88 -29.79 -14.77
CA ALA A 146 -11.83 -29.33 -15.75
C ALA A 146 -12.35 -30.48 -16.64
N PRO A 147 -13.59 -30.40 -17.13
CA PRO A 147 -14.19 -31.44 -17.96
C PRO A 147 -13.64 -31.47 -19.40
N THR A 148 -13.07 -30.38 -19.89
CA THR A 148 -12.54 -30.24 -21.25
C THR A 148 -11.29 -29.37 -21.28
N GLU A 149 -10.50 -29.49 -22.35
CA GLU A 149 -9.34 -28.65 -22.65
C GLU A 149 -9.69 -27.41 -23.48
N LEU A 150 -10.95 -27.30 -23.93
CA LEU A 150 -11.44 -26.20 -24.77
C LEU A 150 -11.62 -24.89 -24.00
N GLY A 151 -11.39 -23.78 -24.70
CA GLY A 151 -11.46 -22.39 -24.20
C GLY A 151 -12.86 -21.79 -24.27
N GLY A 152 -12.98 -20.52 -23.88
CA GLY A 152 -14.29 -19.86 -23.74
C GLY A 152 -15.10 -19.72 -25.02
N SER A 153 -14.47 -19.71 -26.21
CA SER A 153 -15.20 -19.59 -27.49
C SER A 153 -16.06 -20.80 -27.83
N SER A 154 -15.73 -21.98 -27.32
CA SER A 154 -16.48 -23.23 -27.58
C SER A 154 -17.02 -23.91 -26.32
N ASN A 155 -16.59 -23.49 -25.13
CA ASN A 155 -16.95 -24.13 -23.87
C ASN A 155 -18.21 -23.51 -23.25
N ARG A 156 -19.27 -24.31 -23.08
CA ARG A 156 -20.57 -23.90 -22.50
C ARG A 156 -20.62 -23.98 -20.97
N GLY A 157 -19.47 -24.15 -20.33
CA GLY A 157 -19.35 -24.44 -18.92
C GLY A 157 -19.62 -25.91 -18.60
N GLY A 158 -18.87 -26.45 -17.64
CA GLY A 158 -19.03 -27.85 -17.24
C GLY A 158 -18.55 -28.08 -15.82
N GLN A 159 -19.21 -29.02 -15.15
CA GLN A 159 -18.94 -29.31 -13.74
C GLN A 159 -17.54 -29.90 -13.56
N LEU A 160 -16.83 -29.40 -12.54
CA LEU A 160 -15.52 -29.94 -12.15
C LEU A 160 -15.67 -31.29 -11.47
N THR A 161 -14.68 -32.15 -11.66
CA THR A 161 -14.65 -33.49 -11.08
C THR A 161 -13.23 -33.82 -10.59
N LEU A 162 -13.09 -34.89 -9.83
CA LEU A 162 -11.79 -35.44 -9.48
C LEU A 162 -11.22 -36.31 -10.61
N GLY A 163 -9.98 -36.04 -10.99
CA GLY A 163 -9.22 -36.77 -11.99
C GLY A 163 -7.93 -37.37 -11.44
N THR A 164 -7.21 -38.07 -12.31
CA THR A 164 -5.85 -38.56 -12.03
C THR A 164 -4.83 -37.43 -12.07
N ARG A 165 -3.69 -37.65 -11.42
CA ARG A 165 -2.53 -36.73 -11.49
C ARG A 165 -2.08 -36.47 -12.93
N GLU A 166 -2.12 -37.48 -13.79
CA GLU A 166 -1.76 -37.35 -15.21
C GLU A 166 -2.71 -36.41 -15.95
N GLU A 167 -4.02 -36.57 -15.79
CA GLU A 167 -5.01 -35.65 -16.36
C GLU A 167 -4.83 -34.21 -15.84
N ALA A 168 -4.55 -34.08 -14.55
CA ALA A 168 -4.32 -32.78 -13.93
C ALA A 168 -3.08 -32.09 -14.53
N HIS A 169 -1.96 -32.81 -14.63
CA HIS A 169 -0.72 -32.29 -15.22
C HIS A 169 -0.80 -32.04 -16.72
N LYS A 170 -1.57 -32.83 -17.49
CA LYS A 170 -1.84 -32.59 -18.91
C LYS A 170 -2.74 -31.38 -19.17
N GLY A 171 -3.10 -30.65 -18.10
CA GLY A 171 -3.57 -29.28 -18.18
C GLY A 171 -5.04 -29.08 -17.80
N ARG A 172 -5.76 -30.17 -17.50
CA ARG A 172 -7.13 -30.09 -17.00
C ARG A 172 -7.19 -29.67 -15.53
N GLY A 173 -6.13 -29.84 -14.75
CA GLY A 173 -6.12 -29.59 -13.30
C GLY A 173 -5.07 -28.60 -12.81
N ARG A 174 -4.45 -27.83 -13.72
CA ARG A 174 -3.54 -26.74 -13.35
C ARG A 174 -4.32 -25.44 -13.21
N TRP A 175 -4.18 -24.80 -12.07
CA TRP A 175 -4.91 -23.59 -11.73
C TRP A 175 -3.94 -22.46 -11.38
N TYR A 176 -4.07 -21.34 -12.09
CA TYR A 176 -3.66 -20.05 -11.60
C TYR A 176 -4.60 -19.60 -10.50
N LEU A 177 -4.06 -18.80 -9.61
CA LEU A 177 -4.82 -18.21 -8.54
C LEU A 177 -4.70 -16.69 -8.66
N THR A 178 -5.71 -16.11 -9.30
CA THR A 178 -5.63 -14.79 -9.93
C THR A 178 -6.40 -13.75 -9.13
N ASP A 179 -5.74 -12.63 -8.81
CA ASP A 179 -6.38 -11.47 -8.17
C ASP A 179 -7.55 -10.93 -8.99
N LEU A 180 -8.55 -10.36 -8.31
CA LEU A 180 -9.80 -9.91 -8.94
C LEU A 180 -9.71 -8.55 -9.65
N ARG A 181 -8.54 -7.89 -9.62
CA ARG A 181 -8.31 -6.61 -10.32
C ARG A 181 -6.85 -6.43 -10.68
N LEU A 182 -6.57 -5.55 -11.65
CA LEU A 182 -5.22 -5.02 -11.85
C LEU A 182 -4.84 -4.07 -10.71
N GLU A 183 -3.54 -3.97 -10.43
CA GLU A 183 -3.00 -3.08 -9.42
C GLU A 183 -2.53 -1.77 -10.04
N ALA A 184 -2.57 -0.68 -9.26
CA ALA A 184 -2.02 0.59 -9.69
C ALA A 184 -0.52 0.45 -10.02
N PHE A 185 -0.12 1.03 -11.14
CA PHE A 185 1.20 0.92 -11.73
C PHE A 185 1.62 2.27 -12.29
N MET A 186 2.84 2.69 -12.00
CA MET A 186 3.43 3.84 -12.67
C MET A 186 4.13 3.33 -13.94
N PRO A 187 3.64 3.68 -15.15
CA PRO A 187 4.34 3.31 -16.37
C PRO A 187 5.72 3.97 -16.40
N PRO A 188 6.78 3.26 -16.84
CA PRO A 188 8.11 3.84 -16.94
C PRO A 188 8.13 4.98 -17.96
N GLN A 189 9.05 5.95 -17.79
CA GLN A 189 9.19 7.09 -18.71
C GLN A 189 9.44 6.68 -20.16
N ASP A 190 10.11 5.53 -20.37
CA ASP A 190 10.35 4.93 -21.67
C ASP A 190 9.89 3.46 -21.64
N PRO A 191 8.59 3.22 -21.86
CA PRO A 191 8.02 1.89 -21.76
C PRO A 191 8.39 1.01 -22.95
N ARG A 192 8.42 -0.30 -22.70
CA ARG A 192 8.37 -1.30 -23.78
C ARG A 192 6.99 -1.33 -24.42
N LEU A 193 6.91 -1.84 -25.64
CA LEU A 193 5.63 -1.93 -26.37
C LEU A 193 4.57 -2.72 -25.58
N ASP A 194 4.96 -3.78 -24.86
CA ASP A 194 4.09 -4.59 -24.00
C ASP A 194 3.66 -3.92 -22.70
N GLN A 195 4.16 -2.71 -22.42
CA GLN A 195 3.87 -1.94 -21.21
C GLN A 195 3.00 -0.70 -21.49
N VAL A 196 2.42 -0.60 -22.68
CA VAL A 196 1.56 0.53 -23.07
C VAL A 196 0.24 0.01 -23.65
N THR A 197 -0.85 0.68 -23.29
CA THR A 197 -2.18 0.62 -23.89
C THR A 197 -2.31 1.70 -24.96
N PHE A 198 -2.79 1.30 -26.13
CA PHE A 198 -3.10 2.15 -27.27
C PHE A 198 -4.59 2.14 -27.59
N LEU A 199 -5.15 3.33 -27.83
CA LEU A 199 -6.48 3.45 -28.41
C LEU A 199 -6.50 2.84 -29.81
N THR A 200 -7.45 1.94 -30.05
CA THR A 200 -7.59 1.20 -31.31
C THR A 200 -9.01 1.35 -31.86
N THR A 201 -9.14 1.56 -33.16
CA THR A 201 -10.47 1.64 -33.81
C THR A 201 -10.80 0.36 -34.55
N HIS A 202 -11.99 -0.17 -34.25
CA HIS A 202 -12.60 -1.29 -34.98
C HIS A 202 -13.06 -0.80 -36.36
N ASN A 203 -12.69 -1.53 -37.42
CA ASN A 203 -12.95 -1.20 -38.82
C ASN A 203 -12.73 0.26 -39.14
N ALA A 204 -11.51 0.74 -38.88
CA ALA A 204 -11.14 2.15 -38.93
C ALA A 204 -11.55 2.86 -40.24
N PHE A 205 -11.51 2.14 -41.35
CA PHE A 205 -11.86 2.64 -42.69
C PHE A 205 -13.38 2.83 -42.90
N ASN A 206 -14.24 2.16 -42.12
CA ASN A 206 -15.68 2.15 -42.31
C ASN A 206 -16.33 3.40 -41.70
N ASN A 207 -16.20 4.53 -42.41
CA ASN A 207 -16.71 5.83 -42.01
C ASN A 207 -17.18 6.69 -43.22
N PRO A 208 -18.08 7.67 -43.01
CA PRO A 208 -18.61 8.49 -44.11
C PRO A 208 -17.56 9.35 -44.82
N LYS A 209 -16.51 9.77 -44.12
CA LYS A 209 -15.46 10.65 -44.67
C LYS A 209 -14.50 9.91 -45.61
N ASP A 210 -14.41 8.59 -45.48
CA ASP A 210 -13.67 7.69 -46.37
C ASP A 210 -14.57 6.99 -47.40
N GLY A 211 -15.84 7.43 -47.54
CA GLY A 211 -16.75 6.97 -48.61
C GLY A 211 -17.70 5.84 -48.23
N PHE A 212 -17.93 5.59 -46.93
CA PHE A 212 -18.84 4.55 -46.42
C PHE A 212 -20.11 5.17 -45.83
N PRO A 213 -21.27 5.10 -46.53
CA PRO A 213 -22.48 5.82 -46.12
C PRO A 213 -23.36 5.10 -45.07
N LEU A 214 -23.18 3.80 -44.83
CA LEU A 214 -24.10 2.97 -44.04
C LEU A 214 -23.37 2.06 -43.06
N ALA A 215 -24.02 1.72 -41.93
CA ALA A 215 -23.52 0.79 -40.90
C ALA A 215 -22.05 1.04 -40.53
N VAL A 216 -21.71 2.31 -40.31
CA VAL A 216 -20.34 2.78 -40.08
C VAL A 216 -19.86 2.47 -38.67
N ASN A 217 -18.57 2.15 -38.52
CA ASN A 217 -17.95 1.92 -37.22
C ASN A 217 -17.37 3.21 -36.61
N GLN A 218 -17.00 4.18 -37.46
CA GLN A 218 -16.38 5.43 -37.03
C GLN A 218 -17.03 6.62 -37.73
N SER A 219 -16.99 7.80 -37.10
CA SER A 219 -17.52 9.05 -37.71
C SER A 219 -16.49 9.80 -38.55
N ASN A 220 -15.20 9.54 -38.33
CA ASN A 220 -14.09 10.29 -38.90
C ASN A 220 -13.18 9.40 -39.76
N SER A 221 -12.45 10.02 -40.69
CA SER A 221 -11.50 9.30 -41.57
C SER A 221 -10.35 8.69 -40.77
N MET A 222 -9.69 7.68 -41.34
CA MET A 222 -8.50 7.06 -40.72
C MET A 222 -7.41 8.09 -40.39
N ALA A 223 -7.18 9.06 -41.29
CA ALA A 223 -6.21 10.13 -41.06
C ALA A 223 -6.58 11.00 -39.85
N GLN A 224 -7.86 11.33 -39.68
CA GLN A 224 -8.34 12.10 -38.53
C GLN A 224 -8.26 11.28 -37.24
N GLN A 225 -8.63 9.99 -37.26
CA GLN A 225 -8.49 9.08 -36.11
C GLN A 225 -7.05 9.08 -35.58
N LEU A 226 -6.06 8.93 -36.48
CA LEU A 226 -4.64 8.99 -36.12
C LEU A 226 -4.25 10.36 -35.55
N SER A 227 -4.72 11.45 -36.17
CA SER A 227 -4.48 12.81 -35.66
C SER A 227 -5.04 13.01 -34.25
N ASP A 228 -6.18 12.39 -33.94
CA ASP A 228 -6.88 12.50 -32.67
C ASP A 228 -6.34 11.58 -31.58
N GLY A 229 -5.25 10.85 -31.84
CA GLY A 229 -4.58 10.03 -30.82
C GLY A 229 -4.83 8.52 -30.92
N VAL A 230 -5.59 8.04 -31.90
CA VAL A 230 -5.68 6.60 -32.20
C VAL A 230 -4.32 6.08 -32.68
N ARG A 231 -3.91 4.90 -32.18
CA ARG A 231 -2.60 4.28 -32.52
C ARG A 231 -2.72 2.82 -32.95
N GLY A 232 -3.90 2.22 -32.85
CA GLY A 232 -4.24 0.94 -33.47
C GLY A 232 -5.36 1.07 -34.50
N LEU A 233 -5.28 0.35 -35.62
CA LEU A 233 -6.31 0.33 -36.66
C LEU A 233 -6.66 -1.12 -37.01
N MET A 234 -7.93 -1.50 -36.91
CA MET A 234 -8.42 -2.78 -37.42
C MET A 234 -9.00 -2.61 -38.82
N LEU A 235 -8.57 -3.46 -39.77
CA LEU A 235 -8.91 -3.36 -41.19
C LEU A 235 -9.35 -4.72 -41.74
N ASP A 236 -10.50 -4.74 -42.39
CA ASP A 236 -10.98 -5.89 -43.16
C ASP A 236 -10.48 -5.77 -44.59
N ILE A 237 -9.79 -6.79 -45.07
CA ILE A 237 -9.13 -6.77 -46.38
C ILE A 237 -9.80 -7.78 -47.29
N HIS A 238 -10.35 -7.30 -48.41
CA HIS A 238 -11.02 -8.12 -49.40
C HIS A 238 -10.38 -7.97 -50.78
N GLU A 239 -10.63 -8.96 -51.63
CA GLU A 239 -10.29 -8.92 -53.05
C GLU A 239 -11.58 -8.92 -53.89
N ARG A 240 -11.75 -7.91 -54.76
CA ARG A 240 -12.88 -7.80 -55.68
C ARG A 240 -12.42 -7.21 -57.01
N ASP A 241 -12.90 -7.79 -58.12
CA ASP A 241 -12.67 -7.29 -59.49
C ASP A 241 -11.21 -6.97 -59.80
N GLY A 242 -10.29 -7.77 -59.26
CA GLY A 242 -8.87 -7.58 -59.45
C GLY A 242 -8.22 -6.49 -58.56
N ALA A 243 -8.96 -5.86 -57.65
CA ALA A 243 -8.43 -4.89 -56.68
C ALA A 243 -8.40 -5.45 -55.25
N VAL A 244 -7.46 -4.95 -54.43
CA VAL A 244 -7.38 -5.22 -52.99
C VAL A 244 -7.93 -4.02 -52.23
N LEU A 245 -9.01 -4.23 -51.51
CA LEU A 245 -9.87 -3.19 -50.95
C LEU A 245 -10.08 -3.39 -49.45
N MET A 246 -10.28 -2.30 -48.74
CA MET A 246 -10.89 -2.30 -47.41
C MET A 246 -12.40 -2.17 -47.57
N CYS A 247 -13.16 -3.13 -47.04
CA CYS A 247 -14.61 -3.10 -46.99
C CYS A 247 -15.13 -3.99 -45.85
N HIS A 248 -16.31 -3.70 -45.30
CA HIS A 248 -16.87 -4.43 -44.15
C HIS A 248 -18.00 -5.36 -44.62
N GLY A 249 -17.76 -6.67 -44.63
CA GLY A 249 -18.70 -7.70 -45.09
C GLY A 249 -18.91 -7.76 -46.61
N THR A 250 -19.36 -6.66 -47.23
CA THR A 250 -19.48 -6.53 -48.70
C THR A 250 -18.88 -5.21 -49.19
N CYS A 251 -18.15 -5.28 -50.31
CA CYS A 251 -17.57 -4.10 -50.96
C CYS A 251 -18.59 -3.29 -51.80
N GLU A 252 -19.88 -3.66 -51.83
CA GLU A 252 -20.92 -2.93 -52.58
C GLU A 252 -21.45 -1.69 -51.88
N ILE A 253 -21.37 -1.65 -50.55
CA ILE A 253 -21.92 -0.58 -49.72
C ILE A 253 -20.87 0.45 -49.31
N GLY A 254 -19.66 0.35 -49.87
CA GLY A 254 -18.51 1.20 -49.60
C GLY A 254 -17.22 0.39 -49.75
N SER A 255 -16.19 1.00 -50.36
CA SER A 255 -14.85 0.40 -50.42
C SER A 255 -13.78 1.46 -50.59
N LYS A 256 -12.59 1.21 -50.05
CA LYS A 256 -11.41 2.07 -50.21
C LYS A 256 -10.20 1.20 -50.57
N PRO A 257 -9.39 1.55 -51.58
CA PRO A 257 -8.19 0.78 -51.89
C PRO A 257 -7.24 0.70 -50.68
N LEU A 258 -6.70 -0.49 -50.40
CA LEU A 258 -5.80 -0.69 -49.25
C LEU A 258 -4.59 0.25 -49.31
N LYS A 259 -4.01 0.44 -50.50
CA LYS A 259 -2.89 1.36 -50.73
C LYS A 259 -3.16 2.78 -50.24
N ASP A 260 -4.40 3.26 -50.35
CA ASP A 260 -4.73 4.63 -49.94
C ASP A 260 -4.82 4.74 -48.42
N GLY A 261 -5.39 3.75 -47.73
CA GLY A 261 -5.34 3.68 -46.26
C GLY A 261 -3.91 3.56 -45.73
N LEU A 262 -3.05 2.79 -46.42
CA LEU A 262 -1.63 2.69 -46.06
C LEU A 262 -0.88 4.02 -46.28
N ARG A 263 -1.22 4.78 -47.33
CA ARG A 263 -0.67 6.13 -47.55
C ARG A 263 -1.06 7.09 -46.43
N ASP A 264 -2.29 7.03 -45.92
CA ASP A 264 -2.72 7.84 -44.78
C ASP A 264 -1.84 7.57 -43.55
N VAL A 265 -1.53 6.29 -43.28
CA VAL A 265 -0.66 5.88 -42.16
C VAL A 265 0.79 6.37 -42.37
N VAL A 266 1.34 6.22 -43.58
CA VAL A 266 2.69 6.71 -43.89
C VAL A 266 2.78 8.23 -43.73
N ALA A 267 1.83 8.98 -44.31
CA ALA A 267 1.80 10.44 -44.21
C ALA A 267 1.72 10.91 -42.74
N PHE A 268 0.90 10.22 -41.93
CA PHE A 268 0.82 10.49 -40.49
C PHE A 268 2.15 10.22 -39.78
N LEU A 269 2.76 9.05 -39.99
CA LEU A 269 4.03 8.68 -39.34
C LEU A 269 5.21 9.53 -39.82
N GLU A 270 5.17 10.07 -41.05
CA GLU A 270 6.15 11.01 -41.55
C GLU A 270 6.10 12.35 -40.81
N THR A 271 4.89 12.84 -40.53
CA THR A 271 4.69 14.10 -39.79
C THR A 271 4.88 13.91 -38.29
N ASN A 272 4.56 12.74 -37.75
CA ASN A 272 4.57 12.43 -36.32
C ASN A 272 5.67 11.41 -35.98
N LYS A 273 6.92 11.87 -35.88
CA LYS A 273 8.09 11.00 -35.64
C LYS A 273 8.06 10.24 -34.31
N ASN A 274 7.29 10.73 -33.34
CA ASN A 274 7.14 10.09 -32.03
C ASN A 274 6.03 9.04 -31.98
N ALA A 275 5.17 8.96 -33.00
CA ALA A 275 4.07 8.00 -33.01
C ALA A 275 4.56 6.61 -33.42
N VAL A 276 4.00 5.59 -32.77
CA VAL A 276 4.06 4.17 -33.16
C VAL A 276 2.62 3.75 -33.47
N VAL A 277 2.41 3.11 -34.62
CA VAL A 277 1.09 2.69 -35.10
C VAL A 277 1.08 1.19 -35.31
N THR A 278 -0.05 0.54 -35.02
CA THR A 278 -0.28 -0.88 -35.25
C THR A 278 -1.50 -1.08 -36.13
N ILE A 279 -1.39 -1.96 -37.12
CA ILE A 279 -2.49 -2.38 -37.98
C ILE A 279 -2.79 -3.85 -37.69
N PHE A 280 -4.06 -4.16 -37.45
CA PHE A 280 -4.58 -5.53 -37.36
C PHE A 280 -5.45 -5.78 -38.61
N MET A 281 -5.10 -6.79 -39.40
CA MET A 281 -5.81 -7.16 -40.62
C MET A 281 -6.65 -8.41 -40.38
N GLU A 282 -7.94 -8.29 -40.66
CA GLU A 282 -8.82 -9.43 -40.94
C GLU A 282 -8.77 -9.69 -42.44
N ASP A 283 -8.05 -10.73 -42.85
CA ASP A 283 -7.57 -10.89 -44.22
C ASP A 283 -8.36 -11.94 -45.01
N TYR A 284 -9.20 -11.48 -45.94
CA TYR A 284 -9.99 -12.31 -46.84
C TYR A 284 -9.40 -12.38 -48.27
N ALA A 285 -8.22 -11.80 -48.52
CA ALA A 285 -7.62 -11.79 -49.84
C ALA A 285 -7.03 -13.17 -50.18
N LYS A 286 -7.36 -13.69 -51.37
CA LYS A 286 -6.88 -15.01 -51.81
C LYS A 286 -5.49 -14.93 -52.42
N ASP A 287 -5.23 -13.89 -53.21
CA ASP A 287 -3.93 -13.68 -53.83
C ASP A 287 -2.95 -12.99 -52.86
N ARG A 288 -2.16 -13.82 -52.18
CA ARG A 288 -1.14 -13.39 -51.20
C ARG A 288 -0.05 -12.51 -51.81
N GLU A 289 0.36 -12.76 -53.05
CA GLU A 289 1.44 -12.00 -53.70
C GLU A 289 0.93 -10.60 -54.05
N LYS A 290 -0.28 -10.53 -54.61
CA LYS A 290 -0.95 -9.27 -54.91
C LYS A 290 -1.25 -8.43 -53.67
N LEU A 291 -1.64 -9.06 -52.56
CA LEU A 291 -1.78 -8.40 -51.28
C LEU A 291 -0.44 -7.85 -50.79
N ALA A 292 0.64 -8.65 -50.81
CA ALA A 292 1.98 -8.18 -50.45
C ALA A 292 2.43 -6.99 -51.32
N GLN A 293 2.10 -7.01 -52.61
CA GLN A 293 2.42 -5.92 -53.54
C GLN A 293 1.74 -4.59 -53.15
N GLN A 294 0.58 -4.63 -52.46
CA GLN A 294 -0.05 -3.40 -51.98
C GLN A 294 0.82 -2.64 -50.99
N PHE A 295 1.59 -3.33 -50.15
CA PHE A 295 2.49 -2.71 -49.18
C PHE A 295 3.79 -2.23 -49.84
N VAL A 296 4.33 -3.03 -50.76
CA VAL A 296 5.59 -2.72 -51.47
C VAL A 296 5.45 -1.46 -52.33
N ASP A 297 4.28 -1.25 -52.95
CA ASP A 297 4.03 -0.13 -53.84
C ASP A 297 3.74 1.21 -53.13
N VAL A 298 3.67 1.23 -51.79
CA VAL A 298 3.50 2.47 -51.02
C VAL A 298 4.88 3.00 -50.65
N PRO A 299 5.33 4.14 -51.23
CA PRO A 299 6.65 4.70 -50.93
C PRO A 299 6.83 4.98 -49.44
N GLY A 300 8.02 4.67 -48.90
CA GLY A 300 8.38 4.92 -47.50
C GLY A 300 7.75 3.97 -46.47
N LEU A 301 6.78 3.12 -46.84
CA LEU A 301 6.10 2.23 -45.91
C LEU A 301 7.04 1.19 -45.29
N LEU A 302 7.78 0.44 -46.12
CA LEU A 302 8.64 -0.64 -45.64
C LEU A 302 9.78 -0.15 -44.73
N ASP A 303 10.18 1.11 -44.88
CA ASP A 303 11.18 1.74 -44.01
C ASP A 303 10.66 1.90 -42.58
N LEU A 304 9.33 2.05 -42.41
CA LEU A 304 8.66 2.19 -41.11
C LEU A 304 8.32 0.85 -40.44
N VAL A 305 8.25 -0.26 -41.20
CA VAL A 305 7.73 -1.54 -40.68
C VAL A 305 8.66 -2.17 -39.64
N PHE A 306 8.11 -2.39 -38.46
CA PHE A 306 8.68 -3.21 -37.39
C PHE A 306 8.20 -4.66 -37.55
N ASN A 307 9.10 -5.54 -37.97
CA ASN A 307 8.84 -6.97 -38.02
C ASN A 307 9.37 -7.64 -36.73
N PRO A 308 8.50 -8.17 -35.84
CA PRO A 308 8.93 -8.70 -34.55
C PRO A 308 9.85 -9.92 -34.65
N ALA A 309 9.69 -10.77 -35.68
CA ALA A 309 10.58 -11.90 -35.91
C ALA A 309 11.99 -11.43 -36.29
N ALA A 310 12.10 -10.46 -37.21
CA ALA A 310 13.38 -9.90 -37.63
C ALA A 310 14.07 -9.07 -36.52
N GLN A 311 13.30 -8.60 -35.53
CA GLN A 311 13.81 -7.87 -34.37
C GLN A 311 14.06 -8.78 -33.16
N GLU A 312 13.94 -10.10 -33.34
CA GLU A 312 14.23 -11.12 -32.33
C GLU A 312 13.38 -10.98 -31.05
N VAL A 313 12.12 -10.54 -31.17
CA VAL A 313 11.22 -10.36 -30.01
C VAL A 313 11.03 -11.66 -29.23
N MET A 314 11.01 -12.81 -29.91
CA MET A 314 10.86 -14.12 -29.26
C MET A 314 11.97 -14.43 -28.25
N SER A 315 13.18 -13.89 -28.43
CA SER A 315 14.31 -14.13 -27.53
C SER A 315 14.68 -12.91 -26.68
N LYS A 316 14.39 -11.69 -27.16
CA LYS A 316 14.77 -10.42 -26.51
C LYS A 316 13.63 -9.71 -25.79
N GLY A 317 12.39 -10.12 -25.99
CA GLY A 317 11.22 -9.37 -25.56
C GLY A 317 10.88 -8.21 -26.50
N TRP A 318 9.79 -7.50 -26.20
CA TRP A 318 9.39 -6.32 -26.96
C TRP A 318 10.35 -5.15 -26.71
N PRO A 319 10.70 -4.35 -27.74
CA PRO A 319 11.61 -3.22 -27.58
C PRO A 319 10.94 -2.05 -26.85
N ARG A 320 11.76 -1.10 -26.43
CA ARG A 320 11.28 0.21 -25.95
C ARG A 320 10.71 1.05 -27.08
N LEU A 321 9.74 1.91 -26.76
CA LEU A 321 9.20 2.85 -27.74
C LEU A 321 10.29 3.81 -28.26
N SER A 322 11.24 4.22 -27.43
CA SER A 322 12.39 5.02 -27.86
C SER A 322 13.26 4.31 -28.91
N GLU A 323 13.50 3.01 -28.76
CA GLU A 323 14.31 2.20 -29.68
C GLU A 323 13.62 2.04 -31.03
N MET A 324 12.31 1.80 -31.00
CA MET A 324 11.47 1.77 -32.21
C MET A 324 11.55 3.11 -32.97
N ARG A 325 11.48 4.23 -32.23
CA ARG A 325 11.60 5.58 -32.82
C ARG A 325 12.98 5.84 -33.39
N ALA A 326 14.04 5.51 -32.64
CA ALA A 326 15.43 5.72 -33.06
C ALA A 326 15.78 4.94 -34.34
N LYS A 327 15.26 3.70 -34.47
CA LYS A 327 15.42 2.87 -35.68
C LYS A 327 14.44 3.24 -36.80
N ASN A 328 13.55 4.19 -36.57
CA ASN A 328 12.41 4.52 -37.42
C ASN A 328 11.54 3.29 -37.79
N LYS A 329 11.49 2.27 -36.92
CA LYS A 329 10.65 1.08 -37.09
C LYS A 329 9.41 1.22 -36.20
N ARG A 330 8.42 1.97 -36.67
CA ARG A 330 7.29 2.49 -35.90
C ARG A 330 5.92 2.01 -36.39
N LEU A 331 5.88 1.06 -37.32
CA LEU A 331 4.64 0.47 -37.86
C LEU A 331 4.63 -1.05 -37.66
N LEU A 332 3.74 -1.57 -36.80
CA LEU A 332 3.48 -3.00 -36.73
C LEU A 332 2.28 -3.36 -37.61
N ILE A 333 2.33 -4.52 -38.26
CA ILE A 333 1.23 -5.01 -39.10
C ILE A 333 1.03 -6.50 -38.82
N PHE A 334 -0.12 -6.85 -38.26
CA PHE A 334 -0.54 -8.20 -37.94
C PHE A 334 -1.66 -8.65 -38.87
N SER A 335 -1.65 -9.91 -39.31
CA SER A 335 -2.70 -10.54 -40.12
C SER A 335 -3.21 -11.83 -39.46
N ASP A 336 -4.50 -12.10 -39.54
CA ASP A 336 -5.09 -13.33 -39.02
C ASP A 336 -4.90 -14.57 -39.93
N HIS A 337 -4.56 -14.38 -41.22
CA HIS A 337 -4.35 -15.45 -42.21
C HIS A 337 -2.87 -15.75 -42.54
N GLY A 338 -1.93 -15.11 -41.83
CA GLY A 338 -0.49 -15.47 -41.81
C GLY A 338 0.46 -14.43 -42.41
N ASP A 339 1.74 -14.78 -42.51
CA ASP A 339 2.82 -13.85 -42.88
C ASP A 339 2.76 -13.38 -44.34
N LEU A 340 3.19 -12.13 -44.59
CA LEU A 340 3.59 -11.60 -45.89
C LEU A 340 5.03 -11.10 -45.80
N THR A 341 5.99 -12.03 -45.88
CA THR A 341 7.41 -11.76 -45.57
C THR A 341 7.98 -10.56 -46.34
N ARG A 342 7.61 -10.37 -47.62
CA ARG A 342 8.07 -9.23 -48.44
C ARG A 342 7.56 -7.87 -47.97
N ALA A 343 6.43 -7.85 -47.27
CA ALA A 343 5.79 -6.65 -46.76
C ALA A 343 6.07 -6.42 -45.26
N GLY A 344 6.76 -7.36 -44.60
CA GLY A 344 7.01 -7.32 -43.16
C GLY A 344 5.77 -7.54 -42.28
N VAL A 345 4.64 -7.94 -42.87
CA VAL A 345 3.41 -8.34 -42.15
C VAL A 345 3.62 -9.74 -41.58
N VAL A 346 3.22 -9.92 -40.32
CA VAL A 346 3.34 -11.19 -39.60
C VAL A 346 1.97 -11.70 -39.16
N GLY A 347 1.82 -13.01 -39.06
CA GLY A 347 0.63 -13.64 -38.51
C GLY A 347 0.42 -13.23 -37.05
N SER A 348 -0.80 -12.95 -36.63
CA SER A 348 -1.11 -12.39 -35.29
C SER A 348 -0.90 -13.38 -34.15
N ARG A 349 -1.32 -14.64 -34.31
CA ARG A 349 -1.40 -15.65 -33.22
C ARG A 349 -0.12 -15.86 -32.39
N PRO A 350 1.11 -15.83 -32.95
CA PRO A 350 2.32 -15.94 -32.14
C PRO A 350 2.61 -14.70 -31.27
N TRP A 351 2.04 -13.55 -31.61
CA TRP A 351 2.41 -12.26 -31.02
C TRP A 351 1.30 -11.62 -30.19
N THR A 352 0.05 -12.05 -30.36
CA THR A 352 -1.10 -11.45 -29.70
C THR A 352 -2.03 -12.48 -29.05
N VAL A 353 -2.78 -12.02 -28.05
CA VAL A 353 -3.99 -12.68 -27.56
C VAL A 353 -5.15 -11.71 -27.70
N GLU A 354 -6.36 -12.23 -27.91
CA GLU A 354 -7.54 -11.39 -28.20
C GLU A 354 -8.79 -11.96 -27.52
N ASN A 355 -9.60 -11.09 -26.91
CA ASN A 355 -10.87 -11.55 -26.30
C ASN A 355 -11.98 -11.66 -27.33
N TYR A 356 -13.00 -12.45 -26.99
CA TYR A 356 -14.23 -12.53 -27.74
C TYR A 356 -14.81 -11.14 -27.98
N TRP A 357 -15.14 -10.89 -29.25
CA TRP A 357 -15.18 -9.54 -29.81
C TRP A 357 -16.40 -8.72 -29.39
N SER A 358 -17.51 -9.37 -29.03
CA SER A 358 -18.80 -8.70 -28.82
C SER A 358 -19.18 -8.55 -27.34
N LEU A 359 -19.61 -7.33 -26.98
CA LEU A 359 -20.33 -6.99 -25.74
C LEU A 359 -21.81 -7.44 -25.75
N GLY A 360 -22.25 -8.15 -26.78
CA GLY A 360 -23.67 -8.44 -27.03
C GLY A 360 -24.41 -7.27 -27.68
N HIS A 361 -25.67 -7.48 -28.05
CA HIS A 361 -26.49 -6.46 -28.70
C HIS A 361 -26.83 -5.28 -27.76
N ASP A 362 -27.03 -5.55 -26.47
CA ASP A 362 -27.38 -4.56 -25.45
C ASP A 362 -26.17 -3.99 -24.69
N GLY A 363 -24.96 -4.44 -25.05
CA GLY A 363 -23.72 -4.07 -24.38
C GLY A 363 -23.58 -4.61 -22.95
N ARG A 364 -24.41 -5.55 -22.50
CA ARG A 364 -24.39 -6.04 -21.10
C ARG A 364 -23.48 -7.24 -20.87
N ASN A 365 -22.81 -7.75 -21.89
CA ASN A 365 -21.86 -8.85 -21.71
C ASN A 365 -20.51 -8.33 -21.21
N TRP A 366 -20.23 -8.58 -19.92
CA TRP A 366 -18.98 -8.23 -19.28
C TRP A 366 -17.92 -9.33 -19.33
N ASP A 367 -18.29 -10.52 -19.79
CA ASP A 367 -17.37 -11.65 -19.83
C ASP A 367 -16.14 -11.32 -20.69
N CYS A 368 -14.99 -11.78 -20.21
CA CYS A 368 -13.74 -11.67 -20.93
C CYS A 368 -13.09 -13.04 -21.03
N TYR A 369 -13.02 -13.56 -22.25
CA TYR A 369 -12.48 -14.86 -22.57
C TYR A 369 -11.87 -14.83 -23.96
N SER A 370 -10.98 -15.78 -24.25
CA SER A 370 -10.27 -15.81 -25.53
C SER A 370 -11.23 -15.98 -26.70
N ARG A 371 -10.94 -15.27 -27.80
CA ARG A 371 -11.57 -15.48 -29.10
C ARG A 371 -11.23 -16.84 -29.71
N TRP A 372 -10.10 -17.43 -29.34
CA TRP A 372 -9.58 -18.65 -29.96
C TRP A 372 -9.46 -19.79 -28.96
N ASP A 373 -10.05 -20.93 -29.31
CA ASP A 373 -9.81 -22.18 -28.58
C ASP A 373 -8.33 -22.59 -28.70
N GLY A 374 -7.75 -23.02 -27.58
CA GLY A 374 -6.34 -23.45 -27.50
C GLY A 374 -5.33 -22.33 -27.25
N THR A 375 -5.74 -21.06 -27.19
CA THR A 375 -4.87 -19.95 -26.78
C THR A 375 -5.58 -19.09 -25.73
N PRO A 376 -5.37 -19.32 -24.43
CA PRO A 376 -6.02 -18.53 -23.39
C PRO A 376 -5.47 -17.09 -23.36
N LEU A 377 -6.24 -16.14 -22.84
CA LEU A 377 -5.77 -14.76 -22.68
C LEU A 377 -4.53 -14.67 -21.77
N THR A 378 -4.39 -15.63 -20.85
CA THR A 378 -3.24 -15.81 -19.95
C THR A 378 -1.98 -16.36 -20.63
N HIS A 379 -2.03 -16.69 -21.94
CA HIS A 379 -0.88 -17.24 -22.66
C HIS A 379 0.34 -16.31 -22.54
N ARG A 380 1.49 -16.89 -22.25
CA ARG A 380 2.78 -16.20 -22.10
C ARG A 380 3.87 -17.06 -22.71
N GLU A 381 4.87 -16.41 -23.28
CA GLU A 381 6.09 -17.05 -23.75
C GLU A 381 7.20 -16.84 -22.71
N PRO A 382 8.22 -17.72 -22.63
CA PRO A 382 9.28 -17.61 -21.62
C PRO A 382 10.05 -16.28 -21.64
N SER A 383 10.14 -15.62 -22.80
CA SER A 383 10.98 -14.42 -23.00
C SER A 383 10.20 -13.17 -23.43
N PHE A 384 8.90 -13.29 -23.68
CA PHE A 384 8.04 -12.14 -23.99
C PHE A 384 6.58 -12.42 -23.65
N SER A 385 5.78 -11.37 -23.44
CA SER A 385 4.33 -11.50 -23.35
C SER A 385 3.69 -11.16 -24.70
N PRO A 386 2.84 -12.04 -25.27
CA PRO A 386 1.97 -11.66 -26.38
C PRO A 386 1.13 -10.42 -26.00
N LEU A 387 0.97 -9.49 -26.96
CA LEU A 387 0.23 -8.25 -26.77
C LEU A 387 -1.27 -8.56 -26.66
N PHE A 388 -1.95 -7.96 -25.69
CA PHE A 388 -3.38 -8.18 -25.49
C PHE A 388 -4.21 -7.17 -26.29
N VAL A 389 -4.95 -7.66 -27.27
CA VAL A 389 -5.94 -6.91 -28.04
C VAL A 389 -7.32 -7.09 -27.40
N MET A 390 -7.79 -6.03 -26.74
CA MET A 390 -9.06 -6.03 -26.04
C MET A 390 -10.17 -5.41 -26.90
N ASN A 391 -11.11 -6.24 -27.36
CA ASN A 391 -12.32 -5.81 -28.06
C ASN A 391 -13.39 -5.31 -27.07
N GLN A 392 -13.89 -4.10 -27.33
CA GLN A 392 -14.89 -3.36 -26.56
C GLN A 392 -15.90 -2.71 -27.52
N PHE A 393 -16.70 -3.52 -28.21
CA PHE A 393 -17.78 -3.05 -29.08
C PHE A 393 -18.92 -4.06 -29.16
N ARG A 394 -20.08 -3.62 -29.65
CA ARG A 394 -21.29 -4.44 -29.79
C ARG A 394 -21.26 -5.28 -31.05
N SER A 395 -22.22 -6.19 -31.20
CA SER A 395 -22.43 -6.94 -32.44
C SER A 395 -22.80 -6.05 -33.64
N ILE A 396 -23.37 -4.88 -33.38
CA ILE A 396 -23.77 -3.89 -34.39
C ILE A 396 -23.24 -2.52 -33.91
N PRO A 397 -22.51 -1.77 -34.74
CA PRO A 397 -22.02 -0.44 -34.37
C PRO A 397 -23.18 0.53 -34.16
N GLU A 398 -23.23 1.18 -32.99
CA GLU A 398 -24.30 2.10 -32.62
C GLU A 398 -23.75 3.36 -31.95
N SER A 399 -23.76 4.50 -32.66
CA SER A 399 -23.21 5.77 -32.15
C SER A 399 -23.95 6.30 -30.92
N LEU A 400 -25.24 6.03 -30.79
CA LEU A 400 -26.04 6.42 -29.61
C LEU A 400 -25.60 5.70 -28.34
N ASN A 401 -25.08 4.47 -28.47
CA ASN A 401 -24.69 3.63 -27.35
C ASN A 401 -23.18 3.67 -27.06
N ALA A 402 -22.37 4.08 -28.04
CA ALA A 402 -20.92 4.20 -27.89
C ALA A 402 -20.47 5.02 -26.66
N PRO A 403 -21.06 6.18 -26.31
CA PRO A 403 -20.69 6.91 -25.09
C PRO A 403 -20.85 6.10 -23.78
N PHE A 404 -21.76 5.12 -23.77
CA PHE A 404 -21.98 4.24 -22.62
C PHE A 404 -21.09 3.00 -22.65
N ASP A 405 -20.62 2.59 -23.82
CA ASP A 405 -19.73 1.43 -23.98
C ASP A 405 -18.24 1.78 -23.77
N ASN A 406 -17.91 3.02 -24.09
CA ASN A 406 -16.58 3.61 -24.04
C ASN A 406 -16.29 4.27 -22.68
N GLY A 407 -15.17 4.99 -22.55
CA GLY A 407 -14.86 5.78 -21.36
C GLY A 407 -14.72 4.96 -20.07
N ASP A 408 -15.53 5.29 -19.06
CA ASP A 408 -15.45 4.64 -17.74
C ASP A 408 -15.78 3.15 -17.79
N LYS A 409 -16.72 2.73 -18.64
CA LYS A 409 -17.03 1.30 -18.81
C LYS A 409 -15.87 0.54 -19.44
N LEU A 410 -15.17 1.16 -20.39
CA LEU A 410 -13.95 0.61 -20.96
C LEU A 410 -12.86 0.46 -19.89
N VAL A 411 -12.64 1.49 -19.05
CA VAL A 411 -11.69 1.41 -17.93
C VAL A 411 -12.06 0.29 -16.97
N ASP A 412 -13.32 0.23 -16.55
CA ASP A 412 -13.81 -0.76 -15.59
C ASP A 412 -13.64 -2.18 -16.14
N ARG A 413 -14.06 -2.41 -17.39
CA ARG A 413 -13.89 -3.72 -18.04
C ARG A 413 -12.42 -4.09 -18.22
N ALA A 414 -11.55 -3.13 -18.55
CA ALA A 414 -10.12 -3.38 -18.69
C ALA A 414 -9.44 -3.74 -17.36
N VAL A 415 -9.76 -3.03 -16.28
CA VAL A 415 -9.07 -3.16 -14.97
C VAL A 415 -9.65 -4.29 -14.11
N ASN A 416 -10.96 -4.47 -14.11
CA ASN A 416 -11.64 -5.36 -13.16
C ASN A 416 -12.15 -6.67 -13.79
N PHE A 417 -12.18 -6.78 -15.13
CA PHE A 417 -12.72 -7.96 -15.82
C PHE A 417 -11.69 -8.59 -16.75
N CYS A 418 -11.32 -7.90 -17.82
CA CYS A 418 -10.40 -8.40 -18.83
C CYS A 418 -8.97 -8.48 -18.35
N GLY A 419 -8.51 -7.52 -17.54
CA GLY A 419 -7.18 -7.55 -16.94
C GLY A 419 -6.94 -8.80 -16.10
N PRO A 420 -7.81 -9.10 -15.12
CA PRO A 420 -7.79 -10.35 -14.37
C PRO A 420 -7.93 -11.59 -15.27
N ALA A 421 -8.89 -11.61 -16.20
CA ALA A 421 -9.06 -12.74 -17.13
C ALA A 421 -7.81 -13.02 -17.97
N ALA A 422 -7.04 -11.99 -18.31
CA ALA A 422 -5.85 -12.11 -19.13
C ALA A 422 -4.56 -12.23 -18.31
N ARG A 423 -4.59 -11.94 -17.00
CA ARG A 423 -3.39 -11.77 -16.16
C ARG A 423 -2.36 -10.82 -16.81
N LYS A 424 -2.86 -9.77 -17.45
CA LYS A 424 -2.10 -8.72 -18.14
C LYS A 424 -2.99 -7.51 -18.42
N MET A 425 -2.39 -6.34 -18.52
CA MET A 425 -3.06 -5.12 -18.98
C MET A 425 -3.28 -5.18 -20.51
N PRO A 426 -4.40 -4.68 -21.05
CA PRO A 426 -4.62 -4.64 -22.50
C PRO A 426 -3.69 -3.65 -23.20
N ASN A 427 -2.92 -4.13 -24.18
CA ASN A 427 -2.04 -3.29 -24.98
C ASN A 427 -2.79 -2.50 -26.06
N TYR A 428 -3.93 -3.02 -26.51
CA TYR A 428 -4.80 -2.35 -27.47
C TYR A 428 -6.22 -2.44 -26.97
N VAL A 429 -6.93 -1.31 -26.93
CA VAL A 429 -8.37 -1.26 -26.61
C VAL A 429 -9.12 -0.84 -27.85
N SER A 430 -9.82 -1.80 -28.46
CA SER A 430 -10.52 -1.67 -29.74
C SER A 430 -11.97 -1.28 -29.54
N ILE A 431 -12.39 -0.16 -30.11
CA ILE A 431 -13.74 0.41 -29.91
C ILE A 431 -14.37 0.91 -31.23
N ASP A 432 -15.70 1.02 -31.22
CA ASP A 432 -16.47 1.79 -32.20
C ASP A 432 -16.64 3.24 -31.73
N PHE A 433 -16.72 4.18 -32.68
CA PHE A 433 -16.88 5.63 -32.45
C PHE A 433 -15.91 6.21 -31.42
N TYR A 434 -14.62 6.18 -31.72
CA TYR A 434 -13.55 6.55 -30.79
C TYR A 434 -13.67 7.94 -30.15
N GLU A 435 -14.34 8.86 -30.83
CA GLU A 435 -14.56 10.23 -30.36
C GLU A 435 -15.62 10.32 -29.25
N LEU A 436 -16.39 9.24 -29.01
CA LEU A 436 -17.48 9.20 -28.05
C LEU A 436 -17.05 8.45 -26.79
N GLY A 437 -16.96 9.15 -25.65
CA GLY A 437 -16.67 8.56 -24.33
C GLY A 437 -15.34 8.93 -23.69
N ASP A 438 -14.61 9.95 -24.16
CA ASP A 438 -13.34 10.40 -23.55
C ASP A 438 -12.28 9.27 -23.46
N ASN A 439 -12.04 8.63 -24.61
CA ASN A 439 -11.26 7.39 -24.67
C ASN A 439 -9.75 7.57 -24.51
N LEU A 440 -9.22 8.77 -24.76
CA LEU A 440 -7.82 9.07 -24.46
C LEU A 440 -7.60 9.10 -22.94
N ARG A 441 -8.50 9.71 -22.17
CA ARG A 441 -8.46 9.63 -20.70
C ARG A 441 -8.61 8.19 -20.23
N ALA A 442 -9.50 7.40 -20.85
CA ALA A 442 -9.66 5.99 -20.51
C ALA A 442 -8.36 5.21 -20.71
N VAL A 443 -7.69 5.38 -21.85
CA VAL A 443 -6.39 4.76 -22.15
C VAL A 443 -5.30 5.24 -21.19
N ASP A 444 -5.22 6.53 -20.91
CA ASP A 444 -4.28 7.08 -19.92
C ASP A 444 -4.53 6.53 -18.50
N THR A 445 -5.79 6.22 -18.18
CA THR A 445 -6.16 5.60 -16.91
C THR A 445 -5.73 4.14 -16.90
N ILE A 446 -6.00 3.37 -17.96
CA ILE A 446 -5.61 1.95 -18.06
C ILE A 446 -4.09 1.77 -18.03
N ASN A 447 -3.34 2.69 -18.65
CA ASN A 447 -1.87 2.71 -18.60
C ASN A 447 -1.28 2.84 -17.18
N ARG A 448 -2.11 3.21 -16.19
CA ARG A 448 -1.72 3.29 -14.77
C ARG A 448 -2.08 2.04 -13.98
N TYR A 449 -2.39 0.94 -14.66
CA TYR A 449 -2.66 -0.34 -14.03
C TYR A 449 -1.85 -1.45 -14.71
N ARG A 450 -1.42 -2.44 -13.93
CA ARG A 450 -0.82 -3.66 -14.47
C ARG A 450 -1.26 -4.89 -13.68
N TYR A 451 -1.12 -6.04 -14.31
CA TYR A 451 -1.16 -7.30 -13.58
C TYR A 451 0.22 -7.54 -12.97
N VAL A 452 0.29 -7.65 -11.65
CA VAL A 452 1.53 -7.95 -10.94
C VAL A 452 1.53 -9.45 -10.67
N GLU A 453 2.42 -10.19 -11.35
CA GLU A 453 2.62 -11.60 -11.02
C GLU A 453 3.40 -11.67 -9.71
N ARG A 454 2.87 -12.32 -8.68
CA ARG A 454 3.52 -12.31 -7.36
C ARG A 454 4.89 -13.00 -7.30
N ALA A 455 5.28 -13.79 -8.31
CA ALA A 455 6.67 -14.21 -8.46
C ALA A 455 7.64 -13.01 -8.67
N GLU A 456 7.19 -11.92 -9.29
CA GLU A 456 7.93 -10.64 -9.36
C GLU A 456 7.86 -9.83 -8.05
N THR A 457 6.91 -10.12 -7.14
CA THR A 457 6.90 -9.54 -5.78
C THR A 457 7.78 -10.28 -4.79
N LEU A 458 8.21 -11.51 -5.12
CA LEU A 458 9.23 -12.26 -4.37
C LEU A 458 10.66 -11.94 -4.83
N ALA A 459 10.82 -11.31 -6.01
CA ALA A 459 11.98 -10.48 -6.28
C ALA A 459 11.76 -9.11 -5.62
N PRO A 460 12.73 -8.53 -4.90
CA PRO A 460 12.58 -7.21 -4.31
C PRO A 460 12.60 -6.15 -5.41
N SER A 461 11.49 -5.98 -6.13
CA SER A 461 11.20 -4.68 -6.72
C SER A 461 10.68 -3.81 -5.57
N VAL A 462 11.61 -3.13 -4.91
CA VAL A 462 11.29 -1.91 -4.16
C VAL A 462 11.31 -0.77 -5.19
N PRO A 463 10.14 -0.28 -5.69
CA PRO A 463 10.10 1.07 -6.19
C PRO A 463 9.05 1.89 -5.43
N SER A 464 9.04 1.83 -4.10
CA SER A 464 8.38 2.85 -3.26
C SER A 464 9.35 3.99 -2.91
N SER A 465 10.64 3.69 -2.76
CA SER A 465 11.67 4.68 -2.38
C SER A 465 11.98 5.71 -3.47
N ALA A 466 11.91 5.34 -4.76
CA ALA A 466 12.23 6.25 -5.87
C ALA A 466 11.25 7.43 -5.97
N LEU A 467 9.96 7.18 -5.73
CA LEU A 467 8.92 8.22 -5.75
C LEU A 467 9.05 9.18 -4.58
N LEU A 468 9.45 8.67 -3.41
CA LEU A 468 9.48 9.43 -2.16
C LEU A 468 10.86 10.06 -1.89
N THR A 469 11.76 10.08 -2.88
CA THR A 469 13.08 10.73 -2.76
C THR A 469 12.94 12.23 -2.59
N SER A 470 13.93 12.84 -1.92
CA SER A 470 14.12 14.30 -1.86
C SER A 470 14.08 14.96 -3.24
N GLU A 471 14.57 14.29 -4.29
CA GLU A 471 14.57 14.80 -5.66
C GLU A 471 13.15 15.03 -6.18
N ASN A 472 12.21 14.15 -5.82
CA ASN A 472 10.82 14.27 -6.22
C ASN A 472 9.97 15.12 -5.25
N ARG A 473 10.53 15.66 -4.16
CA ARG A 473 9.78 16.56 -3.26
C ARG A 473 9.57 17.92 -3.91
N ARG A 474 8.37 18.49 -3.77
CA ARG A 474 8.15 19.92 -4.02
C ARG A 474 8.80 20.71 -2.90
N GLY A 475 9.44 21.82 -3.25
CA GLY A 475 9.92 22.79 -2.26
C GLY A 475 8.76 23.59 -1.66
N ALA A 476 9.09 24.56 -0.80
CA ALA A 476 8.13 25.44 -0.15
C ALA A 476 7.14 26.07 -1.15
N LEU A 477 5.85 25.92 -0.86
CA LEU A 477 4.76 26.55 -1.63
C LEU A 477 4.24 27.77 -0.88
N PRO A 478 4.01 28.92 -1.54
CA PRO A 478 3.50 30.11 -0.87
C PRO A 478 2.20 29.86 -0.12
N GLY A 479 2.15 30.28 1.16
CA GLY A 479 0.98 30.14 2.03
C GLY A 479 0.75 28.73 2.61
N LEU A 480 1.65 27.78 2.35
CA LEU A 480 1.61 26.43 2.92
C LEU A 480 2.87 26.13 3.72
N PRO A 481 2.80 25.22 4.71
CA PRO A 481 4.00 24.67 5.34
C PRO A 481 4.93 24.00 4.32
N ASP A 482 6.24 24.06 4.57
CA ASP A 482 7.22 23.34 3.77
C ASP A 482 7.37 21.91 4.29
N TRP A 483 6.93 20.95 3.49
CA TRP A 483 7.02 19.53 3.79
C TRP A 483 8.18 18.83 3.08
N SER A 484 9.00 19.54 2.31
CA SER A 484 10.09 18.93 1.51
C SER A 484 11.06 18.10 2.36
N GLY A 485 11.25 18.47 3.62
CA GLY A 485 12.07 17.76 4.60
C GLY A 485 11.36 16.63 5.35
N ALA A 486 10.12 16.27 5.05
CA ALA A 486 9.42 15.22 5.80
C ALA A 486 10.00 13.82 5.49
N GLY A 487 10.29 13.05 6.54
CA GLY A 487 10.76 11.67 6.45
C GLY A 487 12.19 11.48 6.94
N TYR A 488 12.75 10.31 6.63
CA TYR A 488 14.09 9.91 7.08
C TYR A 488 15.15 10.94 6.68
N ARG A 489 15.96 11.40 7.65
CA ARG A 489 17.06 12.36 7.43
C ARG A 489 16.65 13.63 6.65
N GLY A 490 15.43 14.12 6.83
CA GLY A 490 14.99 15.31 6.10
C GLY A 490 14.57 15.02 4.66
N GLY A 491 13.96 13.84 4.41
CA GLY A 491 13.54 13.39 3.07
C GLY A 491 14.62 12.64 2.27
N GLY A 492 15.73 12.26 2.91
CA GLY A 492 16.75 11.40 2.32
C GLY A 492 16.25 9.98 2.01
N PRO A 493 16.91 9.25 1.10
CA PRO A 493 16.52 7.89 0.78
C PRO A 493 16.71 6.97 1.99
N LEU A 494 15.77 6.03 2.19
CA LEU A 494 15.92 4.97 3.16
C LEU A 494 17.15 4.10 2.83
N PRO A 495 17.92 3.64 3.83
CA PRO A 495 19.10 2.81 3.61
C PRO A 495 18.82 1.57 2.76
N GLY A 496 19.73 1.29 1.84
CA GLY A 496 19.83 0.03 1.10
C GLY A 496 21.05 -0.77 1.56
N ASN A 497 21.37 -1.85 0.84
CA ASN A 497 22.50 -2.71 1.18
C ASN A 497 23.86 -2.00 1.14
N GLN A 498 23.98 -0.89 0.39
CA GLN A 498 25.21 -0.10 0.30
C GLN A 498 25.52 0.68 1.58
N GLN A 499 24.49 0.99 2.39
CA GLN A 499 24.63 1.69 3.65
C GLN A 499 24.78 0.74 4.84
N ILE A 500 24.90 -0.58 4.60
CA ILE A 500 25.21 -1.57 5.63
C ILE A 500 26.72 -1.66 5.80
N SER A 501 27.19 -1.76 7.05
CA SER A 501 28.59 -1.89 7.39
C SER A 501 29.25 -3.05 6.65
N ALA A 502 30.44 -2.83 6.10
CA ALA A 502 31.26 -3.89 5.54
C ALA A 502 31.89 -4.78 6.62
N ASP A 503 31.97 -4.30 7.87
CA ASP A 503 32.46 -5.08 8.99
C ASP A 503 31.54 -6.28 9.26
N ALA A 504 32.10 -7.47 9.29
CA ALA A 504 31.36 -8.69 9.58
C ALA A 504 30.88 -8.73 11.04
N ALA A 505 31.64 -8.17 11.99
CA ALA A 505 31.26 -8.13 13.40
C ALA A 505 29.98 -7.31 13.66
N CYS A 506 29.67 -6.37 12.76
CA CYS A 506 28.47 -5.53 12.83
C CYS A 506 27.30 -6.05 11.98
N ARG A 507 27.39 -7.30 11.52
CA ARG A 507 26.35 -7.97 10.70
C ARG A 507 26.05 -9.35 11.27
N VAL A 508 25.06 -9.41 12.15
CA VAL A 508 24.61 -10.68 12.74
C VAL A 508 23.71 -11.42 11.74
N THR A 509 24.15 -12.60 11.28
CA THR A 509 23.37 -13.45 10.35
C THR A 509 22.35 -14.33 11.09
N PRO A 510 21.38 -14.95 10.39
CA PRO A 510 20.48 -15.93 11.00
C PRO A 510 21.22 -17.10 11.65
N GLU A 511 22.30 -17.59 11.05
CA GLU A 511 23.11 -18.69 11.58
C GLU A 511 23.88 -18.28 12.84
N GLU A 512 24.33 -17.03 12.91
CA GLU A 512 24.97 -16.48 14.10
C GLU A 512 23.96 -16.24 15.22
N LEU A 513 22.76 -15.75 14.89
CA LEU A 513 21.63 -15.63 15.81
C LEU A 513 21.32 -16.97 16.49
N ASP A 514 21.24 -18.06 15.73
CA ASP A 514 21.09 -19.39 16.29
C ASP A 514 22.29 -19.78 17.18
N ARG A 515 23.50 -19.80 16.60
CA ARG A 515 24.67 -20.43 17.25
C ARG A 515 25.20 -19.65 18.46
N ALA A 516 25.20 -18.32 18.40
CA ALA A 516 25.81 -17.45 19.42
C ALA A 516 24.79 -16.79 20.35
N TYR A 517 23.54 -16.66 19.89
CA TYR A 517 22.49 -15.98 20.64
C TYR A 517 21.35 -16.91 21.04
N GLY A 518 21.25 -18.11 20.46
CA GLY A 518 20.17 -19.05 20.76
C GLY A 518 18.82 -18.59 20.21
N VAL A 519 18.79 -17.70 19.21
CA VAL A 519 17.57 -17.23 18.56
C VAL A 519 17.24 -18.18 17.42
N ARG A 520 16.22 -19.03 17.59
CA ARG A 520 15.94 -20.15 16.68
C ARG A 520 14.51 -20.13 16.17
N PRO A 521 14.30 -20.20 14.85
CA PRO A 521 12.95 -20.23 14.33
C PRO A 521 12.27 -21.59 14.62
N ASN A 522 11.01 -21.54 15.04
CA ASN A 522 10.09 -22.67 15.20
C ASN A 522 10.46 -23.68 16.31
N ASP A 523 11.25 -23.31 17.31
CA ASP A 523 11.61 -24.21 18.42
C ASP A 523 10.73 -24.03 19.68
N SER A 524 9.82 -23.04 19.66
CA SER A 524 8.93 -22.67 20.77
C SER A 524 9.66 -22.16 22.03
N ALA A 525 10.97 -21.92 21.96
CA ALA A 525 11.73 -21.32 23.05
C ALA A 525 11.55 -19.80 23.06
N ASP A 526 11.71 -19.17 24.22
CA ASP A 526 11.69 -17.71 24.30
C ASP A 526 13.04 -17.13 23.85
N ASP A 527 13.04 -16.50 22.68
CA ASP A 527 14.20 -15.91 22.02
C ASP A 527 14.57 -14.53 22.59
N SER A 528 13.81 -13.99 23.56
CA SER A 528 13.97 -12.62 24.04
C SER A 528 15.38 -12.28 24.51
N ALA A 529 15.96 -13.15 25.34
CA ALA A 529 17.30 -12.93 25.91
C ALA A 529 18.39 -12.98 24.84
N GLY A 530 18.25 -13.88 23.86
CA GLY A 530 19.17 -14.00 22.73
C GLY A 530 19.15 -12.77 21.84
N LEU A 531 17.95 -12.33 21.44
CA LEU A 531 17.79 -11.17 20.57
C LEU A 531 18.22 -9.88 21.28
N GLN A 532 17.91 -9.72 22.57
CA GLN A 532 18.37 -8.57 23.35
C GLN A 532 19.90 -8.53 23.42
N ARG A 533 20.56 -9.67 23.67
CA ARG A 533 22.03 -9.75 23.70
C ARG A 533 22.65 -9.38 22.36
N ALA A 534 22.08 -9.82 21.24
CA ALA A 534 22.59 -9.44 19.91
C ALA A 534 22.58 -7.92 19.69
N ILE A 535 21.53 -7.24 20.17
CA ILE A 535 21.45 -5.78 20.12
C ILE A 535 22.46 -5.14 21.07
N ASP A 536 22.65 -5.70 22.27
CA ASP A 536 23.60 -5.20 23.27
C ASP A 536 25.04 -5.28 22.76
N ASP A 537 25.41 -6.39 22.10
CA ASP A 537 26.73 -6.59 21.50
C ASP A 537 26.96 -5.60 20.34
N ILE A 538 25.98 -5.41 19.45
CA ILE A 538 26.04 -4.36 18.40
C ILE A 538 26.19 -2.96 19.01
N ARG A 539 25.47 -2.67 20.10
CA ARG A 539 25.57 -1.37 20.77
C ARG A 539 26.97 -1.15 21.34
N ALA A 540 27.54 -2.15 22.01
CA ALA A 540 28.84 -2.06 22.64
C ALA A 540 29.97 -1.93 21.62
N ASP A 541 29.93 -2.76 20.57
CA ASP A 541 31.08 -2.95 19.69
C ASP A 541 30.98 -2.12 18.40
N CYS A 542 29.77 -1.82 17.93
CA CYS A 542 29.57 -1.21 16.61
C CYS A 542 29.03 0.22 16.66
N SER A 543 28.12 0.57 17.58
CA SER A 543 27.47 1.89 17.58
C SER A 543 28.45 3.07 17.72
N GLY A 544 29.60 2.88 18.37
CA GLY A 544 30.62 3.93 18.52
C GLY A 544 31.30 4.35 17.22
N THR A 545 31.27 3.48 16.19
CA THR A 545 31.75 3.80 14.84
C THR A 545 30.62 3.84 13.81
N ALA A 546 29.42 3.38 14.12
CA ALA A 546 28.33 3.37 13.15
C ALA A 546 27.92 4.79 12.67
N GLY A 547 27.25 4.85 11.52
CA GLY A 547 26.76 6.09 10.94
C GLY A 547 25.69 5.82 9.89
N PHE A 548 25.07 6.87 9.35
CA PHE A 548 23.97 6.71 8.41
C PHE A 548 24.35 5.97 7.10
N ASP A 549 25.63 5.98 6.73
CA ASP A 549 26.17 5.24 5.58
C ASP A 549 26.95 3.97 6.00
N ARG A 550 26.89 3.60 7.29
CA ARG A 550 27.55 2.45 7.90
C ARG A 550 26.66 1.89 9.03
N ASN A 551 25.48 1.39 8.67
CA ASN A 551 24.53 0.81 9.62
C ASN A 551 24.90 -0.64 9.93
N SER A 552 24.75 -1.04 11.19
CA SER A 552 24.81 -2.44 11.60
C SER A 552 23.55 -3.17 11.14
N LEU A 553 23.63 -4.49 11.00
CA LEU A 553 22.52 -5.32 10.53
C LEU A 553 22.34 -6.52 11.45
N ILE A 554 21.12 -6.75 11.92
CA ILE A 554 20.67 -8.03 12.46
C ILE A 554 19.68 -8.61 11.45
N SER A 555 20.04 -9.74 10.86
CA SER A 555 19.18 -10.47 9.92
C SER A 555 18.47 -11.60 10.64
N LEU A 556 17.15 -11.47 10.82
CA LEU A 556 16.32 -12.46 11.46
C LEU A 556 16.13 -13.69 10.55
N PRO A 557 16.02 -14.91 11.10
CA PRO A 557 15.70 -16.11 10.33
C PRO A 557 14.25 -16.08 9.79
N ALA A 558 13.99 -16.85 8.74
CA ALA A 558 12.62 -17.19 8.33
C ALA A 558 12.00 -18.16 9.34
N GLY A 559 10.69 -18.07 9.57
CA GLY A 559 9.97 -18.87 10.55
C GLY A 559 9.57 -18.09 11.81
N ARG A 560 8.96 -18.80 12.76
CA ARG A 560 8.41 -18.25 14.00
C ARG A 560 9.50 -18.01 15.04
N ILE A 561 9.61 -16.78 15.55
CA ILE A 561 10.48 -16.39 16.67
C ILE A 561 9.56 -16.01 17.83
N ASP A 562 9.71 -16.66 18.99
CA ASP A 562 8.85 -16.44 20.14
C ASP A 562 9.51 -15.46 21.12
N ILE A 563 8.81 -14.38 21.48
CA ILE A 563 9.34 -13.32 22.35
C ILE A 563 8.38 -13.13 23.52
N SER A 564 8.89 -13.12 24.76
CA SER A 564 8.10 -12.84 25.96
C SER A 564 8.38 -11.49 26.61
N LYS A 565 9.51 -10.85 26.28
CA LYS A 565 9.95 -9.56 26.85
C LYS A 565 9.91 -8.43 25.83
N GLN A 566 9.84 -7.20 26.32
CA GLN A 566 10.15 -6.03 25.49
C GLN A 566 11.62 -6.07 25.08
N ILE A 567 11.87 -5.94 23.78
CA ILE A 567 13.20 -5.81 23.21
C ILE A 567 13.57 -4.33 23.12
N SER A 568 14.62 -3.95 23.83
CA SER A 568 15.15 -2.59 23.83
C SER A 568 16.12 -2.41 22.69
N VAL A 569 15.82 -1.47 21.80
CA VAL A 569 16.61 -1.16 20.60
C VAL A 569 17.29 0.19 20.82
N ASP A 570 18.40 0.16 21.55
CA ASP A 570 19.17 1.35 21.93
C ASP A 570 20.57 1.42 21.31
N ALA A 571 20.80 0.59 20.28
CA ALA A 571 21.90 0.70 19.34
C ALA A 571 21.51 1.66 18.20
N SER A 572 22.16 2.83 18.15
CA SER A 572 22.00 3.73 16.99
C SER A 572 22.61 3.10 15.73
N HIS A 573 22.03 3.43 14.57
CA HIS A 573 22.42 2.94 13.25
C HIS A 573 22.32 1.42 13.12
N LEU A 574 21.20 0.84 13.57
CA LEU A 574 20.91 -0.58 13.52
C LEU A 574 19.69 -0.85 12.62
N VAL A 575 19.85 -1.76 11.67
CA VAL A 575 18.76 -2.35 10.90
C VAL A 575 18.44 -3.74 11.42
N ILE A 576 17.19 -3.99 11.79
CA ILE A 576 16.65 -5.32 12.07
C ILE A 576 15.79 -5.73 10.88
N ARG A 577 16.22 -6.76 10.15
CA ARG A 577 15.62 -7.17 8.88
C ARG A 577 15.22 -8.64 8.90
N GLY A 578 13.99 -8.95 8.49
CA GLY A 578 13.54 -10.33 8.29
C GLY A 578 13.66 -10.82 6.85
N GLN A 579 13.24 -12.06 6.64
CA GLN A 579 13.22 -12.75 5.34
C GLN A 579 11.91 -12.57 4.56
N GLY A 580 11.15 -11.50 4.87
CA GLY A 580 9.83 -11.23 4.31
C GLY A 580 8.77 -11.12 5.40
N SER A 581 7.71 -10.36 5.11
CA SER A 581 6.59 -10.10 6.04
C SER A 581 5.38 -11.01 5.83
N ASP A 582 5.52 -12.03 5.00
CA ASP A 582 4.58 -13.13 4.89
C ASP A 582 4.70 -14.05 6.12
N PRO A 583 3.68 -14.20 6.98
CA PRO A 583 3.77 -15.06 8.16
C PRO A 583 3.93 -16.55 7.86
N ALA A 584 3.66 -17.00 6.63
CA ALA A 584 3.76 -18.39 6.21
C ALA A 584 5.16 -18.79 5.71
N GLY A 585 5.91 -17.84 5.14
CA GLY A 585 7.23 -18.12 4.54
C GLY A 585 8.36 -17.18 4.95
N GLY A 586 8.04 -16.02 5.54
CA GLY A 586 8.98 -15.03 6.01
C GLY A 586 9.30 -15.12 7.49
N THR A 587 9.86 -14.05 8.05
CA THR A 587 10.10 -13.95 9.50
C THR A 587 8.79 -13.59 10.20
N ARG A 588 8.42 -14.36 11.23
CA ARG A 588 7.23 -14.11 12.05
C ARG A 588 7.59 -14.04 13.52
N ILE A 589 7.50 -12.86 14.10
CA ILE A 589 7.72 -12.67 15.54
C ILE A 589 6.38 -12.82 16.28
N VAL A 590 6.33 -13.72 17.24
CA VAL A 590 5.14 -13.97 18.06
C VAL A 590 5.42 -13.47 19.47
N PHE A 591 4.81 -12.35 19.82
CA PHE A 591 4.96 -11.72 21.13
C PHE A 591 3.94 -12.32 22.11
N ARG A 592 4.42 -13.01 23.15
CA ARG A 592 3.64 -13.65 24.22
C ARG A 592 4.13 -13.11 25.57
N PRO A 593 3.66 -11.92 25.97
CA PRO A 593 4.18 -11.21 27.13
C PRO A 593 4.04 -12.02 28.42
N ASP A 594 5.13 -12.13 29.17
CA ASP A 594 5.12 -12.81 30.45
C ASP A 594 4.73 -11.89 31.62
N ALA A 595 4.80 -12.42 32.86
CA ALA A 595 4.39 -11.69 34.06
C ALA A 595 5.19 -10.42 34.32
N ASP A 596 6.46 -10.34 33.88
CA ASP A 596 7.25 -9.12 34.05
C ASP A 596 6.96 -8.06 32.98
N THR A 597 6.43 -8.49 31.85
CA THR A 597 6.15 -7.61 30.71
C THR A 597 4.73 -7.08 30.74
N ARG A 598 3.77 -7.89 31.20
CA ARG A 598 2.37 -7.52 31.43
C ARG A 598 2.23 -6.35 32.42
N TYR A 599 1.23 -5.50 32.21
CA TYR A 599 0.84 -4.53 33.23
C TYR A 599 0.07 -5.23 34.36
N ASP A 600 0.57 -5.15 35.57
CA ASP A 600 0.02 -5.82 36.75
C ASP A 600 -0.95 -4.94 37.57
N THR A 601 -1.05 -3.66 37.24
CA THR A 601 -2.04 -2.73 37.82
C THR A 601 -3.03 -2.27 36.76
N LEU A 602 -4.32 -2.38 37.09
CA LEU A 602 -5.43 -1.87 36.27
C LEU A 602 -6.19 -0.81 37.05
N THR A 603 -6.91 0.06 36.34
CA THR A 603 -7.80 1.04 36.98
C THR A 603 -8.87 0.32 37.80
N ALA A 604 -9.51 1.02 38.74
CA ALA A 604 -10.54 0.43 39.61
C ALA A 604 -11.69 -0.25 38.85
N ASP A 605 -12.03 0.25 37.65
CA ASP A 605 -13.04 -0.33 36.75
C ASP A 605 -12.48 -1.42 35.81
N GLY A 606 -11.20 -1.77 35.94
CA GLY A 606 -10.49 -2.75 35.13
C GLY A 606 -10.39 -2.40 33.64
N SER A 607 -10.64 -1.15 33.26
CA SER A 607 -10.81 -0.75 31.85
C SER A 607 -9.50 -0.47 31.11
N ARG A 608 -8.44 -0.07 31.83
CA ARG A 608 -7.10 0.20 31.29
C ARG A 608 -6.04 -0.13 32.33
N TRP A 609 -4.79 -0.27 31.91
CA TRP A 609 -3.66 -0.29 32.84
C TRP A 609 -3.54 1.04 33.59
N ASP A 610 -3.15 0.97 34.85
CA ASP A 610 -3.13 2.14 35.74
C ASP A 610 -1.72 2.69 35.91
N GLN A 611 -1.52 3.87 35.34
CA GLN A 611 -0.24 4.57 35.31
C GLN A 611 0.17 5.12 36.67
N ASP A 612 -0.80 5.38 37.57
CA ASP A 612 -0.56 6.05 38.85
C ASP A 612 -0.30 5.06 39.97
N THR A 613 -0.90 3.88 39.91
CA THR A 613 -0.74 2.83 40.92
C THR A 613 0.41 1.86 40.60
N MET A 614 0.86 1.79 39.34
CA MET A 614 2.06 1.06 38.95
C MET A 614 3.31 1.77 39.49
N THR A 615 3.74 1.43 40.70
CA THR A 615 4.81 2.17 41.40
C THR A 615 6.03 1.32 41.77
N ALA A 616 7.17 1.99 41.95
CA ALA A 616 8.40 1.43 42.52
C ALA A 616 9.17 2.50 43.30
N GLY A 617 9.90 2.10 44.34
CA GLY A 617 10.64 3.02 45.21
C GLY A 617 9.78 3.78 46.22
N THR A 618 10.41 4.71 46.95
CA THR A 618 9.77 5.55 47.97
C THR A 618 9.92 7.03 47.64
N ALA A 619 9.04 7.87 48.19
CA ALA A 619 9.11 9.31 47.98
C ALA A 619 10.45 9.88 48.50
N PRO A 620 11.06 10.88 47.82
CA PRO A 620 10.52 11.64 46.68
C PRO A 620 10.76 11.02 45.29
N ASP A 621 11.45 9.88 45.20
CA ASP A 621 11.91 9.26 43.95
C ASP A 621 11.09 8.01 43.55
N GLN A 622 9.83 7.97 44.00
CA GLN A 622 8.89 6.92 43.64
C GLN A 622 8.52 7.01 42.16
N ALA A 623 8.96 6.02 41.39
CA ALA A 623 8.62 5.90 39.98
C ALA A 623 7.17 5.46 39.80
N LYS A 624 6.55 5.93 38.72
CA LYS A 624 5.16 5.62 38.33
C LYS A 624 5.10 5.06 36.92
N GLY A 625 4.06 4.31 36.60
CA GLY A 625 3.82 3.79 35.25
C GLY A 625 3.71 4.86 34.18
N GLY A 626 3.29 6.07 34.53
CA GLY A 626 3.34 7.23 33.61
C GLY A 626 4.75 7.54 33.08
N TRP A 627 5.82 7.07 33.75
CA TRP A 627 7.19 7.29 33.29
C TRP A 627 7.54 6.49 32.03
N VAL A 628 6.88 5.36 31.78
CA VAL A 628 7.10 4.53 30.58
C VAL A 628 6.19 4.88 29.41
N TRP A 629 5.32 5.89 29.56
CA TRP A 629 4.44 6.40 28.50
C TRP A 629 5.15 6.45 27.12
N PRO A 630 4.57 6.00 26.00
CA PRO A 630 3.18 5.58 25.80
C PRO A 630 2.84 4.19 26.38
N GLY A 631 3.82 3.51 26.99
CA GLY A 631 3.68 2.14 27.45
C GLY A 631 4.74 1.24 26.81
N ARG A 632 4.78 -0.02 27.21
CA ARG A 632 5.70 -1.06 26.70
C ARG A 632 5.33 -1.54 25.30
N GLY A 633 6.28 -2.14 24.58
CA GLY A 633 6.04 -2.77 23.29
C GLY A 633 6.99 -3.93 22.97
N LEU A 634 6.79 -4.60 21.83
CA LEU A 634 7.66 -5.66 21.35
C LEU A 634 9.07 -5.12 21.10
N PHE A 635 9.19 -4.07 20.29
CA PHE A 635 10.44 -3.34 20.09
C PHE A 635 10.31 -1.91 20.56
N ARG A 636 11.25 -1.46 21.40
CA ARG A 636 11.28 -0.10 21.92
C ARG A 636 12.59 0.59 21.59
N VAL A 637 12.52 1.55 20.67
CA VAL A 637 13.61 2.45 20.31
C VAL A 637 13.63 3.60 21.31
N GLN A 638 14.53 3.54 22.28
CA GLN A 638 14.86 4.61 23.24
C GLN A 638 16.15 4.25 23.96
N THR A 639 16.83 5.20 24.60
CA THR A 639 17.94 4.87 25.52
C THR A 639 17.44 4.14 26.78
N ARG A 640 18.21 3.15 27.27
CA ARG A 640 18.01 2.52 28.59
C ARG A 640 18.88 3.12 29.70
N GLU A 641 19.59 4.21 29.45
CA GLU A 641 20.36 4.86 30.51
C GLU A 641 19.47 5.21 31.71
N VAL A 642 20.04 5.10 32.92
CA VAL A 642 19.44 5.46 34.20
C VAL A 642 20.24 6.63 34.79
N ALA A 643 19.57 7.71 35.19
CA ALA A 643 20.24 8.86 35.77
C ALA A 643 20.87 8.46 37.12
N PRO A 644 22.03 9.04 37.48
CA PRO A 644 22.73 8.70 38.73
C PRO A 644 21.84 8.78 39.98
N ARG A 645 20.88 9.71 40.01
CA ARG A 645 19.93 9.87 41.12
C ARG A 645 19.04 8.64 41.34
N TYR A 646 18.71 7.89 40.29
CA TYR A 646 17.80 6.74 40.34
C TYR A 646 18.55 5.40 40.34
N ALA A 647 19.88 5.40 40.38
CA ALA A 647 20.68 4.20 40.17
C ALA A 647 20.41 3.12 41.23
N ASP A 648 20.22 3.51 42.49
CA ASP A 648 19.98 2.57 43.59
C ASP A 648 18.52 2.10 43.60
N ASP A 649 17.55 2.97 43.29
CA ASP A 649 16.15 2.59 43.12
C ASP A 649 15.96 1.60 41.97
N TRP A 650 16.62 1.82 40.83
CA TRP A 650 16.58 0.89 39.70
C TRP A 650 17.19 -0.48 40.03
N LYS A 651 18.29 -0.51 40.80
CA LYS A 651 18.89 -1.78 41.25
C LYS A 651 17.95 -2.55 42.18
N ALA A 652 17.24 -1.84 43.06
CA ALA A 652 16.30 -2.42 44.01
C ALA A 652 14.94 -2.78 43.38
N ALA A 653 14.58 -2.17 42.25
CA ALA A 653 13.32 -2.41 41.57
C ALA A 653 13.19 -3.86 41.06
N PRO A 654 12.01 -4.49 41.22
CA PRO A 654 11.74 -5.80 40.62
C PRO A 654 11.77 -5.71 39.08
N ALA A 655 11.94 -6.85 38.40
CA ALA A 655 12.12 -6.92 36.96
C ALA A 655 11.02 -6.15 36.18
N ASN A 656 9.76 -6.31 36.58
CA ASN A 656 8.59 -5.65 36.00
C ASN A 656 8.45 -4.15 36.36
N ARG A 657 9.46 -3.55 36.99
CA ARG A 657 9.51 -2.13 37.37
C ARG A 657 10.80 -1.42 36.96
N LYS A 658 11.82 -2.16 36.50
CA LYS A 658 13.10 -1.56 36.10
C LYS A 658 12.94 -0.53 34.99
N ASP A 659 12.09 -0.82 34.02
CA ASP A 659 11.81 0.05 32.88
C ASP A 659 11.25 1.43 33.27
N LEU A 660 10.66 1.57 34.47
CA LEU A 660 10.20 2.86 34.98
C LEU A 660 11.34 3.88 35.10
N TYR A 661 12.55 3.43 35.45
CA TYR A 661 13.71 4.29 35.66
C TYR A 661 14.57 4.49 34.41
N GLU A 662 14.21 3.83 33.31
CA GLU A 662 15.00 3.80 32.08
C GLU A 662 14.52 4.83 31.05
N GLY A 663 15.48 5.53 30.46
CA GLY A 663 15.27 6.48 29.36
C GLY A 663 14.43 7.70 29.72
N SER A 664 13.12 7.54 29.77
CA SER A 664 12.14 8.62 29.81
C SER A 664 12.24 9.50 31.04
N VAL A 665 12.47 8.90 32.22
CA VAL A 665 12.64 9.67 33.45
C VAL A 665 13.86 10.60 33.37
N ASN A 666 14.92 10.09 32.74
CA ASN A 666 16.23 10.72 32.65
C ASN A 666 16.22 11.89 31.68
N GLN A 667 15.45 11.77 30.59
CA GLN A 667 15.18 12.88 29.70
C GLN A 667 14.21 13.86 30.39
N HIS A 668 12.92 13.49 30.53
CA HIS A 668 11.84 14.45 30.78
C HIS A 668 11.87 15.16 32.15
N TRP A 669 12.19 14.45 33.24
CA TRP A 669 12.15 15.03 34.60
C TRP A 669 13.53 15.43 35.12
N ALA A 670 14.58 14.64 34.86
CA ALA A 670 15.90 14.91 35.40
C ALA A 670 16.69 15.99 34.62
N SER A 671 16.42 16.19 33.33
CA SER A 671 17.28 17.01 32.45
C SER A 671 16.66 18.34 31.97
N GLY A 672 15.39 18.61 32.28
CA GLY A 672 14.69 19.82 31.84
C GLY A 672 15.20 21.09 32.54
N MET A 673 15.60 22.10 31.77
CA MET A 673 16.11 23.37 32.28
C MET A 673 15.13 24.53 32.04
N LYS A 674 15.03 25.43 33.02
CA LYS A 674 14.20 26.65 32.91
C LYS A 674 14.83 27.67 31.97
N LEU A 675 13.98 28.53 31.43
CA LEU A 675 14.34 29.62 30.54
C LEU A 675 14.33 30.96 31.29
N ARG A 676 14.96 31.98 30.72
CA ARG A 676 14.81 33.38 31.16
C ARG A 676 14.21 34.24 30.05
N GLY A 677 13.72 35.42 30.39
CA GLY A 677 13.25 36.38 29.40
C GLY A 677 14.37 36.85 28.48
N SER A 678 14.02 37.16 27.23
CA SER A 678 14.91 37.85 26.31
C SER A 678 15.13 39.30 26.74
N THR A 679 16.17 39.96 26.21
CA THR A 679 16.39 41.39 26.46
C THR A 679 15.31 42.28 25.82
N ALA A 680 14.67 41.79 24.75
CA ALA A 680 13.63 42.52 24.04
C ALA A 680 12.25 42.40 24.71
N ASP A 681 11.98 41.24 25.32
CA ASP A 681 10.73 40.95 26.02
C ASP A 681 11.01 40.04 27.23
N PRO A 682 11.02 40.59 28.47
CA PRO A 682 11.30 39.82 29.68
C PRO A 682 10.28 38.71 29.97
N GLY A 683 9.07 38.76 29.40
CA GLY A 683 8.05 37.72 29.55
C GLY A 683 8.28 36.51 28.62
N TYR A 684 9.09 36.67 27.58
CA TYR A 684 9.27 35.64 26.56
C TYR A 684 10.75 35.34 26.36
N ALA A 685 11.10 34.05 26.43
CA ALA A 685 12.44 33.59 26.09
C ALA A 685 12.71 33.79 24.59
N ALA A 686 11.69 33.51 23.76
CA ALA A 686 11.69 33.81 22.34
C ALA A 686 10.24 33.93 21.83
N LYS A 687 10.05 34.65 20.72
CA LYS A 687 8.78 34.70 19.97
C LYS A 687 8.82 33.71 18.81
N GLU A 688 7.64 33.39 18.27
CA GLU A 688 7.53 32.66 17.00
C GLU A 688 8.43 33.30 15.92
N GLY A 689 9.11 32.48 15.12
CA GLY A 689 10.15 32.93 14.17
C GLY A 689 11.54 33.14 14.80
N GLY A 690 11.63 33.24 16.12
CA GLY A 690 12.90 33.33 16.86
C GLY A 690 13.70 32.02 16.87
N ARG A 691 15.02 32.12 17.07
CA ARG A 691 15.94 30.97 17.12
C ARG A 691 16.84 30.91 18.36
N VAL A 692 16.92 32.00 19.11
CA VAL A 692 17.85 32.13 20.24
C VAL A 692 17.08 31.93 21.53
N VAL A 693 17.44 30.91 22.30
CA VAL A 693 16.79 30.53 23.55
C VAL A 693 17.73 30.87 24.72
N PRO A 694 17.44 31.93 25.50
CA PRO A 694 18.20 32.27 26.69
C PRO A 694 17.87 31.33 27.86
N LEU A 695 18.91 30.81 28.50
CA LEU A 695 18.80 29.87 29.61
C LEU A 695 18.77 30.60 30.96
N ASP A 696 18.06 30.03 31.93
CA ASP A 696 18.12 30.48 33.33
C ASP A 696 19.58 30.52 33.83
N PRO A 697 19.98 31.50 34.67
CA PRO A 697 21.34 31.58 35.22
C PRO A 697 21.81 30.33 35.95
N LYS A 698 20.90 29.52 36.50
CA LYS A 698 21.20 28.26 37.20
C LYS A 698 21.24 27.04 36.27
N ALA A 699 20.85 27.17 35.01
CA ALA A 699 20.91 26.08 34.04
C ALA A 699 22.37 25.67 33.73
N SER A 700 22.62 24.39 33.42
CA SER A 700 23.96 23.96 33.03
C SER A 700 24.15 24.09 31.52
N ILE A 701 24.75 25.20 31.07
CA ILE A 701 24.98 25.43 29.63
C ILE A 701 25.97 24.42 29.00
N ALA A 702 26.84 23.81 29.82
CA ALA A 702 27.80 22.81 29.37
C ALA A 702 27.15 21.52 28.84
N LEU A 703 25.84 21.32 29.09
CA LEU A 703 25.10 20.16 28.60
C LEU A 703 24.63 20.29 27.14
N PHE A 704 24.83 21.46 26.52
CA PHE A 704 24.47 21.71 25.13
C PHE A 704 25.70 21.70 24.23
N GLN A 705 25.62 21.00 23.10
CA GLN A 705 26.66 20.97 22.09
C GLN A 705 26.08 21.19 20.69
N PRO A 706 26.78 21.90 19.78
CA PRO A 706 26.36 21.99 18.38
C PRO A 706 26.09 20.62 17.76
N GLY A 707 25.02 20.51 16.98
CA GLY A 707 24.55 19.28 16.33
C GLY A 707 23.67 18.38 17.22
N GLN A 708 23.67 18.56 18.54
CA GLN A 708 22.87 17.75 19.45
C GLN A 708 21.37 18.04 19.30
N HIS A 709 20.53 17.01 19.44
CA HIS A 709 19.09 17.17 19.53
C HIS A 709 18.68 17.86 20.84
N VAL A 710 17.73 18.78 20.75
CA VAL A 710 17.20 19.52 21.90
C VAL A 710 15.69 19.59 21.79
N TRP A 711 15.01 19.34 22.90
CA TRP A 711 13.58 19.55 23.03
C TRP A 711 13.31 20.93 23.61
N VAL A 712 12.35 21.65 23.01
CA VAL A 712 11.87 22.95 23.50
C VAL A 712 10.37 22.84 23.70
N GLY A 713 9.89 23.20 24.89
CA GLY A 713 8.46 23.17 25.23
C GLY A 713 8.02 24.45 25.93
N ALA A 714 7.00 25.08 25.35
CA ALA A 714 6.31 26.23 25.92
C ALA A 714 5.20 25.78 26.86
N ALA A 715 5.16 26.37 28.06
CA ALA A 715 4.11 26.09 29.03
C ALA A 715 2.73 26.54 28.50
N ASN A 716 1.69 25.77 28.80
CA ASN A 716 0.32 26.17 28.56
C ASN A 716 -0.09 27.27 29.54
N SER A 717 -0.81 28.27 29.05
CA SER A 717 -1.43 29.33 29.84
C SER A 717 -2.95 29.25 29.73
N ARG A 718 -3.68 29.94 30.62
CA ARG A 718 -5.15 30.01 30.52
C ARG A 718 -5.58 30.66 29.20
N LYS A 719 -4.93 31.75 28.80
CA LYS A 719 -5.18 32.40 27.50
C LYS A 719 -4.93 31.50 26.30
N PHE A 720 -3.98 30.57 26.39
CA PHE A 720 -3.75 29.59 25.33
C PHE A 720 -4.94 28.61 25.19
N TYR A 721 -5.53 28.15 26.30
CA TYR A 721 -6.76 27.35 26.26
C TYR A 721 -7.98 28.18 25.80
N GLU A 722 -8.09 29.43 26.24
CA GLU A 722 -9.14 30.36 25.80
C GLU A 722 -9.09 30.61 24.29
N LEU A 723 -7.89 30.77 23.71
CA LEU A 723 -7.68 30.88 22.26
C LEU A 723 -8.31 29.69 21.51
N GLN A 724 -8.22 28.49 22.08
CA GLN A 724 -8.73 27.24 21.51
C GLN A 724 -10.24 27.03 21.73
N THR A 725 -10.92 27.99 22.38
CA THR A 725 -12.30 27.80 22.89
C THR A 725 -12.42 26.55 23.77
N ALA A 726 -11.35 26.20 24.45
CA ALA A 726 -11.25 25.04 25.33
C ALA A 726 -11.52 25.55 26.76
N THR A 727 -12.78 25.82 27.10
CA THR A 727 -13.16 26.68 28.25
C THR A 727 -13.41 25.97 29.58
N ALA A 728 -13.28 24.64 29.64
CA ALA A 728 -13.45 23.87 30.88
C ALA A 728 -12.23 24.03 31.82
N THR A 729 -12.20 25.15 32.55
CA THR A 729 -11.04 25.57 33.38
C THR A 729 -10.67 24.59 34.50
N ASP A 730 -11.61 23.78 34.98
CA ASP A 730 -11.41 22.73 35.97
C ASP A 730 -10.58 21.56 35.45
N ARG A 731 -10.44 21.44 34.12
CA ARG A 731 -9.70 20.38 33.42
C ARG A 731 -8.41 20.88 32.77
N TYR A 732 -7.99 22.10 33.08
CA TYR A 732 -6.73 22.62 32.55
C TYR A 732 -5.54 21.90 33.15
N GLU A 733 -4.60 21.52 32.30
CA GLU A 733 -3.39 20.81 32.72
C GLU A 733 -2.14 21.68 32.49
N ASN A 734 -1.24 21.65 33.46
CA ASN A 734 0.09 22.23 33.35
C ASN A 734 1.00 21.34 32.50
N LEU A 735 0.92 21.51 31.17
CA LEU A 735 1.69 20.76 30.20
C LEU A 735 2.39 21.67 29.19
N HIS A 736 3.25 21.08 28.37
CA HIS A 736 3.93 21.74 27.26
C HIS A 736 3.32 21.30 25.92
N MET A 737 2.14 21.82 25.53
CA MET A 737 1.49 21.38 24.27
C MET A 737 2.01 22.09 23.02
N ARG A 738 2.79 23.15 23.19
CA ARG A 738 3.57 23.78 22.13
C ARG A 738 5.02 23.34 22.30
N GLN A 739 5.42 22.30 21.58
CA GLN A 739 6.72 21.68 21.76
C GLN A 739 7.28 21.09 20.47
N GLN A 740 8.60 21.03 20.35
CA GLN A 740 9.30 20.45 19.19
C GLN A 740 10.72 19.98 19.54
N VAL A 741 11.24 19.08 18.69
CA VAL A 741 12.65 18.71 18.67
C VAL A 741 13.40 19.47 17.57
N PHE A 742 14.49 20.11 17.98
CA PHE A 742 15.43 20.90 17.19
C PHE A 742 16.83 20.28 17.26
N ARG A 743 17.76 20.85 16.50
CA ARG A 743 19.19 20.69 16.74
C ARG A 743 19.79 22.00 17.24
N VAL A 744 20.81 21.90 18.09
CA VAL A 744 21.60 23.05 18.51
C VAL A 744 22.49 23.49 17.35
N ALA A 745 22.31 24.69 16.84
CA ALA A 745 23.17 25.28 15.81
C ALA A 745 24.47 25.84 16.44
N SER A 746 24.34 26.56 17.55
CA SER A 746 25.47 27.11 18.30
C SER A 746 25.09 27.36 19.76
N VAL A 747 26.12 27.51 20.61
CA VAL A 747 25.98 27.82 22.04
C VAL A 747 26.84 29.03 22.34
N ASP A 748 26.26 30.05 22.97
CA ASP A 748 27.00 31.20 23.49
C ASP A 748 27.08 31.08 25.02
N THR A 749 28.27 30.72 25.52
CA THR A 749 28.50 30.52 26.95
C THR A 749 28.51 31.82 27.74
N ALA A 750 28.89 32.94 27.11
CA ALA A 750 28.93 34.25 27.75
C ALA A 750 27.52 34.82 27.92
N GLN A 751 26.70 34.75 26.88
CA GLN A 751 25.30 35.22 26.91
C GLN A 751 24.33 34.18 27.48
N ARG A 752 24.81 32.95 27.67
CA ARG A 752 24.04 31.80 28.15
C ARG A 752 22.82 31.50 27.27
N THR A 753 23.04 31.44 25.97
CA THR A 753 22.00 31.18 24.97
C THR A 753 22.32 29.95 24.14
N VAL A 754 21.26 29.28 23.69
CA VAL A 754 21.30 28.19 22.71
C VAL A 754 20.61 28.67 21.44
N THR A 755 21.29 28.60 20.30
CA THR A 755 20.67 28.89 19.00
C THR A 755 20.20 27.60 18.34
N LEU A 756 18.94 27.58 17.90
CA LEU A 756 18.29 26.44 17.25
C LEU A 756 18.58 26.40 15.74
N ASP A 757 18.55 25.22 15.13
CA ASP A 757 18.76 24.96 13.70
C ASP A 757 17.65 25.50 12.79
N LYS A 758 16.43 25.63 13.31
CA LYS A 758 15.30 26.29 12.63
C LYS A 758 14.51 27.22 13.57
N PRO A 759 13.75 28.19 13.04
CA PRO A 759 12.86 29.04 13.82
C PRO A 759 11.82 28.26 14.64
N LEU A 760 11.42 28.83 15.77
CA LEU A 760 10.27 28.37 16.54
C LEU A 760 8.97 28.59 15.75
N GLU A 761 8.05 27.64 15.88
CA GLU A 761 6.69 27.72 15.31
C GLU A 761 5.64 28.16 16.35
N PHE A 762 6.10 28.70 17.47
CA PHE A 762 5.25 29.16 18.56
C PHE A 762 6.02 30.14 19.45
N ASP A 763 5.28 31.00 20.13
CA ASP A 763 5.81 31.81 21.23
C ASP A 763 6.29 30.94 22.39
N LEU A 764 7.48 31.25 22.91
CA LEU A 764 8.11 30.58 24.03
C LEU A 764 8.12 31.52 25.26
N PRO A 765 7.02 31.58 26.03
CA PRO A 765 6.97 32.35 27.26
C PRO A 765 7.97 31.79 28.28
N VAL A 766 8.38 32.58 29.27
CA VAL A 766 9.21 32.07 30.37
C VAL A 766 8.44 31.02 31.20
N ASP A 767 7.15 31.28 31.44
CA ASP A 767 6.22 30.39 32.15
C ASP A 767 4.75 30.60 31.73
N SER A 768 3.86 29.79 32.29
CA SER A 768 2.41 29.80 32.03
C SER A 768 1.69 31.11 32.38
N THR A 769 2.34 32.03 33.10
CA THR A 769 1.76 33.31 33.56
C THR A 769 2.32 34.50 32.83
N SER A 770 3.33 34.30 31.98
CA SER A 770 4.06 35.37 31.30
C SER A 770 3.21 36.16 30.30
N ASP A 771 2.06 35.63 29.87
CA ASP A 771 1.07 36.34 29.06
C ASP A 771 0.02 37.10 29.89
N GLY A 772 0.22 37.19 31.22
CA GLY A 772 -0.71 37.78 32.18
C GLY A 772 -1.83 36.83 32.63
N SER A 773 -1.79 35.55 32.27
CA SER A 773 -2.73 34.55 32.80
C SER A 773 -2.51 34.31 34.31
N ALA A 774 -3.60 34.03 35.02
CA ALA A 774 -3.49 33.41 36.33
C ALA A 774 -2.88 31.99 36.22
N PRO A 775 -2.19 31.49 37.25
CA PRO A 775 -1.69 30.12 37.27
C PRO A 775 -2.79 29.08 36.99
N ILE A 776 -2.43 28.02 36.29
CA ILE A 776 -3.22 26.78 36.25
C ILE A 776 -2.76 25.97 37.48
N GLY A 777 -3.68 25.59 38.36
CA GLY A 777 -3.32 25.10 39.69
C GLY A 777 -2.68 26.17 40.58
N ASP A 778 -1.75 25.78 41.45
CA ASP A 778 -1.26 26.62 42.55
C ASP A 778 -0.04 27.50 42.23
N SER A 779 0.64 27.26 41.10
CA SER A 779 1.89 27.96 40.77
C SER A 779 2.15 28.08 39.27
N ALA A 780 3.01 29.03 38.87
CA ALA A 780 3.42 29.19 37.49
C ALA A 780 4.23 27.97 37.00
N TYR A 781 3.86 27.46 35.84
CA TYR A 781 4.51 26.30 35.22
C TYR A 781 5.56 26.77 34.20
N PRO A 782 6.85 26.43 34.36
CA PRO A 782 7.91 26.97 33.53
C PRO A 782 7.93 26.33 32.14
N SER A 783 8.21 27.15 31.12
CA SER A 783 8.71 26.63 29.84
C SER A 783 10.11 26.07 30.02
N LYS A 784 10.47 25.11 29.18
CA LYS A 784 11.71 24.35 29.36
C LYS A 784 12.42 24.08 28.03
N VAL A 785 13.73 23.93 28.15
CA VAL A 785 14.59 23.37 27.11
C VAL A 785 15.40 22.21 27.69
N MET A 786 15.64 21.19 26.87
CA MET A 786 16.21 19.94 27.34
C MET A 786 17.11 19.30 26.28
N PRO A 787 18.42 19.13 26.55
CA PRO A 787 19.28 18.36 25.66
C PRO A 787 18.80 16.91 25.65
N LEU A 788 18.69 16.33 24.45
CA LEU A 788 18.21 14.96 24.27
C LEU A 788 19.35 14.01 23.97
N LYS A 789 19.27 12.80 24.52
CA LYS A 789 19.98 11.62 24.01
C LYS A 789 19.01 10.78 23.20
N MET A 790 18.95 11.04 21.90
CA MET A 790 18.07 10.29 21.00
C MET A 790 18.78 9.07 20.42
N VAL A 791 18.05 7.98 20.24
CA VAL A 791 18.50 6.84 19.43
C VAL A 791 18.21 7.16 17.98
N VAL A 792 19.20 7.02 17.10
CA VAL A 792 19.09 7.46 15.70
C VAL A 792 19.37 6.36 14.71
N GLY A 793 18.78 6.42 13.51
CA GLY A 793 19.14 5.50 12.42
C GLY A 793 18.68 4.05 12.64
N VAL A 794 17.54 3.83 13.31
CA VAL A 794 17.02 2.48 13.54
C VAL A 794 16.00 2.11 12.47
N GLY A 795 16.19 0.96 11.84
CA GLY A 795 15.32 0.43 10.79
C GLY A 795 14.70 -0.90 11.13
N PHE A 796 13.40 -1.05 10.91
CA PHE A 796 12.70 -2.34 10.93
C PHE A 796 12.21 -2.70 9.54
N GLU A 797 12.62 -3.87 9.03
CA GLU A 797 12.37 -4.22 7.63
C GLU A 797 11.90 -5.66 7.43
N ASN A 798 10.87 -5.84 6.61
CA ASN A 798 10.54 -7.13 5.99
C ASN A 798 10.35 -8.30 6.97
N PHE A 799 9.56 -8.10 8.03
CA PHE A 799 9.10 -9.18 8.90
C PHE A 799 7.65 -8.96 9.31
N SER A 800 7.01 -10.01 9.80
CA SER A 800 5.69 -9.94 10.43
C SER A 800 5.81 -10.04 11.94
N PHE A 801 4.87 -9.43 12.67
CA PHE A 801 4.75 -9.63 14.10
C PHE A 801 3.29 -9.65 14.57
N THR A 802 3.03 -10.37 15.66
CA THR A 802 1.71 -10.47 16.29
C THR A 802 1.84 -10.56 17.80
N GLN A 803 0.79 -10.16 18.53
CA GLN A 803 0.69 -10.48 19.95
C GLN A 803 -0.30 -11.63 20.14
N ASP A 804 0.23 -12.83 20.42
CA ASP A 804 -0.60 -14.01 20.59
C ASP A 804 -1.19 -14.06 22.00
N MET A 805 -2.51 -13.98 22.05
CA MET A 805 -3.30 -13.95 23.28
C MET A 805 -3.88 -15.31 23.66
N THR A 806 -3.48 -16.38 22.97
CA THR A 806 -3.98 -17.73 23.23
C THR A 806 -3.33 -18.30 24.48
N GLY A 807 -4.13 -18.55 25.52
CA GLY A 807 -3.69 -19.19 26.76
C GLY A 807 -2.87 -18.31 27.69
N VAL A 808 -2.84 -16.99 27.47
CA VAL A 808 -2.08 -16.07 28.35
C VAL A 808 -2.86 -15.77 29.65
N PRO A 809 -2.23 -15.67 30.83
CA PRO A 809 -2.95 -15.49 32.10
C PRO A 809 -3.69 -14.15 32.20
N ALA A 810 -4.97 -14.17 32.59
CA ALA A 810 -5.73 -12.94 32.85
C ALA A 810 -5.41 -12.36 34.23
N ALA A 811 -5.46 -11.03 34.38
CA ALA A 811 -5.16 -10.36 35.66
C ALA A 811 -6.12 -10.75 36.79
N GLY A 812 -7.38 -11.09 36.48
CA GLY A 812 -8.41 -11.52 37.44
C GLY A 812 -8.49 -13.03 37.71
N GLY A 813 -7.52 -13.82 37.23
CA GLY A 813 -7.56 -15.29 37.26
C GLY A 813 -8.10 -15.90 35.96
N GLY A 814 -7.67 -17.13 35.64
CA GLY A 814 -7.96 -17.80 34.37
C GLY A 814 -7.02 -17.39 33.22
N THR A 815 -7.41 -17.71 31.99
CA THR A 815 -6.61 -17.48 30.77
C THR A 815 -7.43 -16.82 29.67
N HIS A 816 -6.80 -15.93 28.91
CA HIS A 816 -7.37 -15.36 27.69
C HIS A 816 -7.36 -16.42 26.57
N HIS A 817 -8.42 -16.46 25.79
CA HIS A 817 -8.54 -17.27 24.56
C HIS A 817 -9.09 -16.40 23.43
N LEU A 818 -8.42 -15.28 23.19
CA LEU A 818 -8.87 -14.30 22.21
C LEU A 818 -8.55 -14.79 20.79
N ASN A 819 -9.48 -14.58 19.87
CA ASN A 819 -9.26 -14.80 18.44
C ASN A 819 -9.59 -13.52 17.63
N PRO A 820 -9.00 -13.34 16.43
CA PRO A 820 -9.12 -12.08 15.67
C PRO A 820 -10.57 -11.66 15.37
N ALA A 821 -11.50 -12.62 15.22
CA ALA A 821 -12.91 -12.32 14.93
C ALA A 821 -13.57 -11.54 16.08
N GLN A 822 -13.17 -11.76 17.33
CA GLN A 822 -13.70 -11.01 18.48
C GLN A 822 -13.25 -9.55 18.51
N ALA A 823 -12.09 -9.25 17.91
CA ALA A 823 -11.55 -7.89 17.83
C ALA A 823 -12.06 -7.14 16.59
N LYS A 824 -12.56 -7.84 15.57
CA LYS A 824 -13.08 -7.22 14.34
C LYS A 824 -14.21 -6.25 14.65
N ASN A 825 -14.02 -4.99 14.27
CA ASN A 825 -14.94 -3.88 14.56
C ASN A 825 -15.23 -3.68 16.06
N ASN A 826 -14.48 -4.28 16.99
CA ASN A 826 -14.74 -4.15 18.42
C ASN A 826 -13.86 -3.07 19.04
N TYR A 827 -14.43 -1.92 19.37
CA TYR A 827 -13.69 -0.76 19.90
C TYR A 827 -13.61 -0.75 21.43
N GLY A 828 -13.65 -1.92 22.07
CA GLY A 828 -13.41 -2.12 23.50
C GLY A 828 -11.97 -2.53 23.82
N ASN A 829 -11.62 -2.58 25.11
CA ASN A 829 -10.36 -3.19 25.57
C ASN A 829 -10.61 -4.65 25.98
N LEU A 830 -10.20 -5.62 25.16
CA LEU A 830 -10.40 -7.04 25.45
C LEU A 830 -9.47 -7.55 26.55
N ALA A 831 -8.23 -7.05 26.58
CA ALA A 831 -7.20 -7.47 27.53
C ALA A 831 -6.30 -6.26 27.92
N PRO A 832 -6.80 -5.33 28.74
CA PRO A 832 -6.11 -4.07 29.06
C PRO A 832 -4.73 -4.25 29.70
N GLU A 833 -4.53 -5.32 30.47
CA GLU A 833 -3.23 -5.68 31.07
C GLU A 833 -2.17 -6.05 30.02
N TYR A 834 -2.60 -6.34 28.79
CA TYR A 834 -1.79 -6.67 27.63
C TYR A 834 -1.92 -5.62 26.50
N ALA A 835 -2.28 -4.38 26.84
CA ALA A 835 -2.32 -3.26 25.90
C ALA A 835 -0.90 -2.76 25.53
N LEU A 836 -0.05 -3.68 25.07
CA LEU A 836 1.35 -3.46 24.69
C LEU A 836 1.43 -3.13 23.19
N HIS A 837 2.45 -2.38 22.81
CA HIS A 837 2.63 -1.91 21.44
C HIS A 837 3.48 -2.87 20.59
N GLY A 838 3.44 -2.71 19.28
CA GLY A 838 4.39 -3.35 18.37
C GLY A 838 5.73 -2.65 18.39
N LEU A 839 5.85 -1.62 17.54
CA LEU A 839 7.05 -0.80 17.41
C LEU A 839 6.86 0.54 18.12
N VAL A 840 7.72 0.84 19.09
CA VAL A 840 7.71 2.09 19.85
C VAL A 840 8.93 2.92 19.50
N PHE A 841 8.72 4.14 19.00
CA PHE A 841 9.76 5.12 18.74
C PHE A 841 9.65 6.27 19.73
N LYS A 842 10.47 6.22 20.80
CA LYS A 842 10.47 7.23 21.86
C LYS A 842 11.84 7.86 22.03
N TRP A 843 11.93 9.19 21.96
CA TRP A 843 13.23 9.87 21.89
C TRP A 843 14.06 9.31 20.72
N ALA A 844 13.43 9.12 19.57
CA ALA A 844 14.02 8.50 18.39
C ALA A 844 14.03 9.48 17.22
N ALA A 845 15.09 9.49 16.43
CA ALA A 845 15.16 10.33 15.25
C ALA A 845 15.78 9.61 14.04
N ASP A 846 15.43 10.06 12.84
CA ASP A 846 16.03 9.54 11.60
C ASP A 846 15.90 8.00 11.51
N SER A 847 14.70 7.47 11.79
CA SER A 847 14.43 6.03 11.91
C SER A 847 13.24 5.62 11.03
N TRP A 848 13.09 4.32 10.72
CA TRP A 848 12.07 3.87 9.77
C TRP A 848 11.49 2.48 10.07
N ALA A 849 10.31 2.23 9.49
CA ALA A 849 9.80 0.87 9.31
C ALA A 849 9.31 0.71 7.87
N ARG A 850 9.76 -0.36 7.19
CA ARG A 850 9.44 -0.62 5.79
C ARG A 850 9.06 -2.08 5.54
N GLY A 851 7.94 -2.29 4.85
CA GLY A 851 7.51 -3.63 4.46
C GLY A 851 7.16 -4.54 5.63
N VAL A 852 6.86 -3.96 6.81
CA VAL A 852 6.52 -4.71 8.02
C VAL A 852 5.02 -5.04 8.02
N ARG A 853 4.69 -6.24 8.50
CA ARG A 853 3.31 -6.68 8.73
C ARG A 853 3.04 -6.81 10.23
N ALA A 854 1.96 -6.20 10.70
CA ALA A 854 1.46 -6.38 12.07
C ALA A 854 0.08 -7.02 12.02
N ASP A 855 -0.09 -8.15 12.70
CA ASP A 855 -1.39 -8.82 12.86
C ASP A 855 -1.76 -8.85 14.34
N MET A 856 -2.92 -8.30 14.73
CA MET A 856 -3.46 -8.38 16.08
C MET A 856 -2.45 -8.02 17.19
N THR A 857 -2.16 -6.73 17.30
CA THR A 857 -1.26 -6.21 18.34
C THR A 857 -1.99 -5.95 19.66
N GLY A 858 -1.28 -5.83 20.78
CA GLY A 858 -1.91 -5.55 22.07
C GLY A 858 -2.69 -4.23 22.06
N SER A 859 -2.05 -3.15 21.59
CA SER A 859 -2.62 -1.82 21.40
C SER A 859 -2.14 -1.23 20.06
N HIS A 860 -1.21 -0.28 20.06
CA HIS A 860 -0.68 0.33 18.84
C HIS A 860 0.30 -0.60 18.08
N PRO A 861 0.10 -0.89 16.78
CA PRO A 861 1.11 -1.57 16.00
C PRO A 861 2.38 -0.74 15.82
N ILE A 862 2.24 0.58 15.61
CA ILE A 862 3.36 1.53 15.58
C ILE A 862 2.94 2.78 16.36
N VAL A 863 3.81 3.23 17.26
CA VAL A 863 3.61 4.43 18.08
C VAL A 863 4.89 5.25 18.19
N THR A 864 4.70 6.56 18.21
CA THR A 864 5.78 7.57 18.36
C THR A 864 5.54 8.40 19.62
N GLU A 865 6.61 8.86 20.26
CA GLU A 865 6.51 9.80 21.39
C GLU A 865 7.81 10.60 21.49
N VAL A 866 7.76 11.89 21.16
CA VAL A 866 8.94 12.77 21.04
C VAL A 866 9.94 12.20 20.04
N ALA A 867 9.54 12.19 18.77
CA ALA A 867 10.32 11.64 17.68
C ALA A 867 10.36 12.57 16.45
N LYS A 868 11.38 12.42 15.61
CA LYS A 868 11.60 13.34 14.48
C LYS A 868 12.16 12.62 13.26
N ASN A 869 11.82 13.07 12.06
CA ASN A 869 12.37 12.52 10.80
C ASN A 869 12.15 11.00 10.67
N LEU A 870 10.96 10.54 11.04
CA LEU A 870 10.59 9.13 10.90
C LEU A 870 10.00 8.85 9.52
N GLN A 871 10.17 7.63 9.02
CA GLN A 871 9.53 7.21 7.77
C GLN A 871 8.92 5.81 7.91
N PHE A 872 7.60 5.75 7.76
CA PHE A 872 6.83 4.52 7.77
C PHE A 872 6.26 4.28 6.37
N GLU A 873 6.80 3.29 5.68
CA GLU A 873 6.57 3.09 4.26
C GLU A 873 6.17 1.65 3.93
N GLY A 874 5.05 1.47 3.20
CA GLY A 874 4.68 0.15 2.68
C GLY A 874 4.37 -0.89 3.76
N ASN A 875 3.88 -0.48 4.92
CA ASN A 875 3.55 -1.40 6.01
C ASN A 875 2.08 -1.85 5.95
N HIS A 876 1.80 -3.05 6.45
CA HIS A 876 0.45 -3.60 6.57
C HIS A 876 0.11 -3.84 8.05
N LEU A 877 -0.86 -3.10 8.58
CA LEU A 877 -1.19 -3.12 10.01
C LEU A 877 -2.66 -3.52 10.19
N ASP A 878 -2.92 -4.75 10.61
CA ASP A 878 -4.26 -5.32 10.74
C ASP A 878 -4.57 -5.73 12.20
N GLY A 879 -5.41 -4.94 12.85
CA GLY A 879 -6.05 -5.31 14.10
C GLY A 879 -5.24 -5.06 15.38
N ALA A 880 -6.00 -4.82 16.45
CA ALA A 880 -5.52 -4.70 17.81
C ALA A 880 -6.52 -5.30 18.81
N TRP A 881 -6.03 -5.94 19.87
CA TRP A 881 -6.86 -6.54 20.93
C TRP A 881 -7.53 -5.48 21.80
N ASN A 882 -6.86 -4.35 22.02
CA ASN A 882 -7.37 -3.25 22.80
C ASN A 882 -7.59 -2.03 21.91
N LYS A 883 -8.83 -1.53 21.86
CA LYS A 883 -9.25 -0.35 21.10
C LYS A 883 -10.12 0.61 21.91
N GLY A 884 -10.37 0.33 23.17
CA GLY A 884 -11.25 1.12 24.02
C GLY A 884 -10.54 2.20 24.83
N LYS A 885 -10.98 2.32 26.09
CA LYS A 885 -10.63 3.40 27.01
C LYS A 885 -9.12 3.59 27.16
N GLY A 886 -8.70 4.85 27.23
CA GLY A 886 -7.28 5.21 27.30
C GLY A 886 -6.55 5.32 25.96
N GLY A 887 -7.27 5.18 24.83
CA GLY A 887 -6.74 5.53 23.52
C GLY A 887 -5.88 4.45 22.86
N ASN A 888 -6.38 3.21 22.79
CA ASN A 888 -5.64 2.08 22.22
C ASN A 888 -5.95 1.80 20.74
N GLY A 889 -5.05 1.05 20.09
CA GLY A 889 -5.30 0.48 18.77
C GLY A 889 -5.10 1.43 17.60
N TYR A 890 -4.30 2.47 17.78
CA TYR A 890 -3.99 3.46 16.74
C TYR A 890 -2.73 3.11 15.96
N PHE A 891 -2.66 3.52 14.70
CA PHE A 891 -1.38 3.87 14.08
C PHE A 891 -1.03 5.30 14.52
N ARG A 892 -0.10 5.44 15.49
CA ARG A 892 -0.02 6.62 16.34
C ARG A 892 1.16 7.55 16.09
N GLY A 893 0.85 8.77 15.67
CA GLY A 893 1.76 9.91 15.58
C GLY A 893 1.62 10.89 16.75
N SER A 894 2.17 10.60 17.93
CA SER A 894 2.16 11.53 19.08
C SER A 894 3.51 12.24 19.23
N ARG A 895 3.49 13.58 19.37
CA ARG A 895 4.70 14.40 19.52
C ARG A 895 5.77 14.00 18.49
N VAL A 896 5.36 13.95 17.23
CA VAL A 896 6.19 13.55 16.10
C VAL A 896 6.32 14.71 15.11
N TRP A 897 7.53 14.93 14.60
CA TRP A 897 7.82 16.07 13.73
C TRP A 897 8.54 15.68 12.46
N ASP A 898 8.26 16.41 11.38
CA ASP A 898 8.98 16.32 10.11
C ASP A 898 9.04 14.87 9.59
N SER A 899 7.97 14.08 9.77
CA SER A 899 7.94 12.63 9.51
C SER A 899 6.98 12.24 8.38
N LEU A 900 7.24 11.10 7.73
CA LEU A 900 6.49 10.60 6.58
C LEU A 900 5.80 9.26 6.86
N TYR A 901 4.52 9.19 6.53
CA TYR A 901 3.67 8.01 6.60
C TYR A 901 3.13 7.76 5.19
N ALA A 902 3.76 6.86 4.44
CA ALA A 902 3.49 6.69 3.02
C ALA A 902 3.13 5.26 2.63
N GLN A 903 2.11 5.10 1.78
CA GLN A 903 1.78 3.82 1.14
C GLN A 903 1.52 2.67 2.14
N ASN A 904 1.03 2.97 3.33
CA ASN A 904 0.67 1.97 4.33
C ASN A 904 -0.78 1.51 4.13
N THR A 905 -1.07 0.29 4.55
CA THR A 905 -2.43 -0.23 4.66
C THR A 905 -2.76 -0.48 6.11
N THR A 906 -3.89 0.03 6.59
CA THR A 906 -4.42 -0.31 7.91
C THR A 906 -5.79 -0.95 7.81
N ARG A 907 -6.01 -1.98 8.61
CA ARG A 907 -7.32 -2.63 8.77
C ARG A 907 -7.62 -2.84 10.25
N ASN A 908 -8.90 -2.76 10.61
CA ASN A 908 -9.39 -3.15 11.93
C ASN A 908 -8.69 -2.45 13.12
N LEU A 909 -8.08 -1.28 12.87
CA LEU A 909 -7.53 -0.40 13.89
C LEU A 909 -8.61 0.57 14.38
N ARG A 910 -8.31 1.28 15.46
CA ARG A 910 -9.19 2.33 15.97
C ARG A 910 -9.01 3.64 15.20
N HIS A 911 -7.81 4.19 15.11
CA HIS A 911 -7.58 5.46 14.42
C HIS A 911 -6.20 5.46 13.75
N PHE A 912 -6.05 6.16 12.62
CA PHE A 912 -4.77 6.80 12.32
C PHE A 912 -4.74 8.13 13.08
N THR A 913 -3.64 8.50 13.74
CA THR A 913 -3.61 9.74 14.53
C THR A 913 -2.38 10.61 14.32
N PHE A 914 -2.58 11.93 14.30
CA PHE A 914 -1.60 12.90 14.80
C PHE A 914 -2.14 13.62 16.03
N GLN A 915 -1.28 13.80 17.04
CA GLN A 915 -1.70 14.41 18.30
C GLN A 915 -0.53 15.04 19.07
N TRP A 916 -0.89 15.93 20.00
CA TRP A 916 0.02 16.52 20.98
C TRP A 916 1.25 17.19 20.33
N SER A 917 1.01 18.31 19.66
CA SER A 917 2.01 19.14 18.97
C SER A 917 2.66 18.53 17.74
N ALA A 918 2.20 17.36 17.26
CA ALA A 918 2.72 16.77 16.03
C ALA A 918 2.64 17.78 14.87
N SER A 919 3.73 17.95 14.13
CA SER A 919 3.80 19.01 13.12
C SER A 919 4.76 18.75 11.97
N ASN A 920 4.46 19.35 10.81
CA ASN A 920 5.16 19.17 9.53
C ASN A 920 5.27 17.70 9.08
N ASN A 921 4.33 16.85 9.50
CA ASN A 921 4.28 15.47 9.05
C ASN A 921 3.46 15.33 7.77
N VAL A 922 3.72 14.27 7.02
CA VAL A 922 3.03 13.96 5.76
C VAL A 922 2.45 12.55 5.79
N VAL A 923 1.18 12.43 5.42
CA VAL A 923 0.43 11.18 5.28
C VAL A 923 0.03 11.07 3.81
N TYR A 924 0.74 10.24 3.06
CA TYR A 924 0.67 10.20 1.60
C TYR A 924 0.32 8.83 1.04
N GLY A 925 -0.74 8.74 0.23
CA GLY A 925 -0.99 7.54 -0.58
C GLY A 925 -1.32 6.29 0.22
N ASN A 926 -1.86 6.42 1.42
CA ASN A 926 -2.21 5.28 2.28
C ASN A 926 -3.62 4.76 2.00
N ASP A 927 -3.91 3.53 2.44
CA ASP A 927 -5.22 2.89 2.37
C ASP A 927 -5.70 2.51 3.79
N PHE A 928 -6.71 3.22 4.29
CA PHE A 928 -7.22 3.09 5.65
C PHE A 928 -8.70 2.73 5.70
N ASP A 929 -9.08 1.93 6.71
CA ASP A 929 -10.48 1.70 7.11
C ASP A 929 -10.88 2.44 8.40
N SER A 930 -9.98 3.25 8.93
CA SER A 930 -10.20 4.15 10.08
C SER A 930 -10.10 5.61 9.65
N ASP A 931 -10.61 6.51 10.50
CA ASP A 931 -10.52 7.95 10.31
C ASP A 931 -9.07 8.50 10.31
N LEU A 932 -8.89 9.62 9.61
CA LEU A 932 -7.74 10.51 9.73
C LEU A 932 -7.98 11.43 10.92
N ASN A 933 -7.43 11.04 12.07
CA ASN A 933 -7.77 11.65 13.35
C ASN A 933 -6.72 12.67 13.79
N LEU A 934 -7.14 13.92 13.97
CA LEU A 934 -6.37 14.96 14.63
C LEU A 934 -6.84 15.07 16.07
N HIS A 935 -6.16 14.34 16.95
CA HIS A 935 -6.69 13.97 18.27
C HIS A 935 -6.74 15.13 19.26
N GLY A 936 -6.03 16.23 19.00
CA GLY A 936 -5.93 17.38 19.87
C GLY A 936 -4.57 17.53 20.57
N GLY A 937 -4.43 18.68 21.23
CA GLY A 937 -3.18 19.15 21.83
C GLY A 937 -2.27 19.87 20.84
N TRP A 938 -2.84 20.69 19.96
CA TRP A 938 -2.13 21.66 19.12
C TRP A 938 -1.22 21.07 18.02
N GLU A 939 -1.56 19.90 17.50
CA GLU A 939 -1.01 19.41 16.23
C GLU A 939 -1.39 20.35 15.09
N ARG A 940 -0.43 20.66 14.21
CA ARG A 940 -0.54 21.74 13.22
C ARG A 940 0.35 21.45 12.02
N ARG A 941 0.10 22.11 10.89
CA ARG A 941 1.00 22.07 9.71
C ARG A 941 1.22 20.67 9.14
N ASN A 942 0.33 19.71 9.39
CA ASN A 942 0.44 18.36 8.83
C ASN A 942 -0.27 18.28 7.47
N LEU A 943 0.20 17.41 6.57
CA LEU A 943 -0.41 17.16 5.26
C LEU A 943 -1.00 15.75 5.19
N PHE A 944 -2.25 15.66 4.77
CA PHE A 944 -2.95 14.44 4.39
C PHE A 944 -3.29 14.50 2.91
N GLU A 945 -2.61 13.68 2.10
CA GLU A 945 -2.71 13.75 0.66
C GLU A 945 -2.81 12.38 -0.04
N ASN A 946 -3.66 12.30 -1.07
CA ASN A 946 -3.80 11.13 -1.93
C ASN A 946 -4.12 9.82 -1.18
N ASN A 947 -4.68 9.90 0.03
CA ASN A 947 -5.06 8.72 0.79
C ASN A 947 -6.43 8.22 0.36
N THR A 948 -6.64 6.90 0.43
CA THR A 948 -7.96 6.27 0.35
C THR A 948 -8.42 5.90 1.76
N VAL A 949 -9.57 6.41 2.17
CA VAL A 949 -10.14 6.21 3.50
C VAL A 949 -11.57 5.72 3.37
N ARG A 950 -11.84 4.50 3.82
CA ARG A 950 -13.16 3.86 3.72
C ARG A 950 -13.62 3.41 5.09
N VAL A 951 -14.38 4.26 5.77
CA VAL A 951 -14.80 4.02 7.16
C VAL A 951 -16.08 3.18 7.21
N PRO A 952 -16.07 1.99 7.84
CA PRO A 952 -17.25 1.15 7.94
C PRO A 952 -18.29 1.72 8.92
N TYR A 953 -19.52 1.20 8.90
CA TYR A 953 -20.58 1.67 9.80
C TYR A 953 -20.25 1.41 11.27
N GLU A 954 -19.68 0.24 11.52
CA GLU A 954 -19.32 -0.27 12.84
C GLU A 954 -18.19 0.53 13.49
N HIS A 955 -17.48 1.38 12.74
CA HIS A 955 -16.42 2.24 13.24
C HIS A 955 -16.95 3.33 14.18
N ARG A 956 -17.11 2.99 15.47
CA ARG A 956 -17.67 3.87 16.49
C ARG A 956 -17.32 3.40 17.90
N SER A 957 -17.21 4.34 18.83
CA SER A 957 -16.93 4.04 20.25
C SER A 957 -17.94 3.08 20.88
N GLY A 958 -19.21 3.15 20.48
CA GLY A 958 -20.28 2.29 20.99
C GLY A 958 -20.34 0.88 20.41
N HIS A 959 -19.53 0.52 19.40
CA HIS A 959 -19.49 -0.85 18.87
C HIS A 959 -18.40 -1.65 19.58
N CYS A 960 -18.71 -2.07 20.80
CA CYS A 960 -17.78 -2.70 21.74
C CYS A 960 -18.52 -3.75 22.57
N THR A 961 -17.81 -4.80 23.00
CA THR A 961 -18.39 -5.87 23.84
C THR A 961 -17.97 -5.79 25.31
N ALA A 962 -16.86 -5.13 25.62
CA ALA A 962 -16.34 -4.99 26.97
C ALA A 962 -15.47 -3.74 27.11
N ARG A 963 -15.47 -3.13 28.32
CA ARG A 963 -14.58 -2.01 28.71
C ARG A 963 -14.56 -0.90 27.64
N CYS A 964 -15.77 -0.55 27.22
CA CYS A 964 -16.06 0.47 26.23
C CYS A 964 -15.64 1.87 26.69
N GLY A 965 -15.53 2.78 25.73
CA GLY A 965 -15.28 4.21 25.97
C GLY A 965 -14.03 4.72 25.26
N GLY A 966 -14.01 6.03 24.99
CA GLY A 966 -12.88 6.71 24.35
C GLY A 966 -11.72 7.02 25.30
N GLU A 967 -10.77 7.84 24.85
CA GLU A 967 -9.59 8.26 25.65
C GLU A 967 -9.99 8.95 26.97
N GLY A 968 -11.17 9.59 27.02
CA GLY A 968 -11.78 10.18 28.23
C GLY A 968 -12.82 9.30 28.94
N GLY A 969 -13.06 8.07 28.50
CA GLY A 969 -13.97 7.12 29.13
C GLY A 969 -15.45 7.21 28.76
N ASP A 970 -15.86 8.18 27.94
CA ASP A 970 -17.25 8.32 27.49
C ASP A 970 -17.54 7.48 26.24
N THR A 971 -18.79 7.01 26.11
CA THR A 971 -19.31 6.40 24.88
C THR A 971 -20.10 7.46 24.09
N GLU A 972 -19.73 7.65 22.83
CA GLU A 972 -20.36 8.62 21.94
C GLU A 972 -21.46 7.94 21.11
N SER A 973 -22.58 8.63 20.88
CA SER A 973 -23.74 8.09 20.16
C SER A 973 -23.57 8.05 18.63
N GLY A 974 -22.53 8.69 18.08
CA GLY A 974 -22.26 8.81 16.65
C GLY A 974 -21.35 7.73 16.07
N THR A 975 -21.32 7.63 14.74
CA THR A 975 -20.30 6.85 14.02
C THR A 975 -19.17 7.77 13.57
N TRP A 976 -17.92 7.35 13.70
CA TRP A 976 -16.80 8.17 13.24
C TRP A 976 -16.78 8.28 11.72
N TYR A 977 -16.42 9.47 11.22
CA TYR A 977 -16.32 9.80 9.80
C TYR A 977 -14.86 9.78 9.34
N PRO A 978 -14.57 9.82 8.02
CA PRO A 978 -13.19 9.76 7.51
C PRO A 978 -12.23 10.82 8.05
N ILE A 979 -12.73 11.94 8.56
CA ILE A 979 -11.94 12.96 9.27
C ILE A 979 -12.50 13.12 10.68
N TRP A 980 -11.60 13.21 11.66
CA TRP A 980 -11.92 13.58 13.03
C TRP A 980 -11.03 14.74 13.49
N TRP A 981 -11.63 15.72 14.17
CA TRP A 981 -10.98 16.96 14.56
C TRP A 981 -11.26 17.29 16.04
N ALA A 982 -10.22 17.54 16.84
CA ALA A 982 -10.42 17.99 18.21
C ALA A 982 -10.88 19.44 18.26
N ALA A 983 -12.14 19.67 18.64
CA ALA A 983 -12.72 21.00 18.77
C ALA A 983 -13.13 21.35 20.20
N GLY A 984 -12.78 22.59 20.59
CA GLY A 984 -13.48 23.39 21.60
C GLY A 984 -13.38 22.82 23.00
N GLU A 985 -14.47 22.95 23.76
CA GLU A 985 -14.53 22.51 25.15
C GLU A 985 -14.26 21.01 25.30
N LYS A 986 -14.75 20.17 24.37
CA LYS A 986 -14.47 18.73 24.42
C LYS A 986 -12.98 18.43 24.30
N ALA A 987 -12.27 19.24 23.53
CA ALA A 987 -10.86 19.04 23.26
C ALA A 987 -9.94 19.22 24.48
N VAL A 988 -10.43 19.83 25.57
CA VAL A 988 -9.67 19.97 26.82
C VAL A 988 -9.18 18.62 27.35
N LYS A 989 -9.92 17.53 27.11
CA LYS A 989 -9.54 16.16 27.52
C LYS A 989 -8.24 15.66 26.86
N TRP A 990 -7.85 16.25 25.73
CA TRP A 990 -6.62 15.94 25.00
C TRP A 990 -5.61 17.09 25.09
N ALA A 991 -5.71 17.88 26.15
CA ALA A 991 -4.89 19.06 26.42
C ALA A 991 -5.06 20.20 25.38
N GLY A 992 -6.21 20.26 24.70
CA GLY A 992 -6.58 21.37 23.82
C GLY A 992 -7.04 20.94 22.42
N ALA A 993 -7.50 21.90 21.63
CA ALA A 993 -7.93 21.71 20.25
C ALA A 993 -6.75 21.48 19.29
N SER A 994 -7.06 20.96 18.10
CA SER A 994 -6.13 20.88 16.98
C SER A 994 -5.75 22.28 16.49
N GLY A 995 -4.49 22.49 16.09
CA GLY A 995 -3.94 23.79 15.67
C GLY A 995 -4.10 24.10 14.16
N PRO A 996 -3.54 25.22 13.67
CA PRO A 996 -3.74 25.68 12.29
C PRO A 996 -2.98 24.86 11.22
N GLN A 997 -3.30 25.11 9.96
CA GLN A 997 -2.65 24.55 8.76
C GLN A 997 -2.55 23.02 8.72
N ASN A 998 -3.50 22.30 9.32
CA ASN A 998 -3.66 20.89 9.00
C ASN A 998 -4.36 20.76 7.64
N VAL A 999 -3.67 20.21 6.66
CA VAL A 999 -4.03 20.29 5.25
C VAL A 999 -4.55 18.96 4.73
N PHE A 1000 -5.72 18.98 4.08
CA PHE A 1000 -6.29 17.84 3.37
C PHE A 1000 -6.38 18.16 1.88
N HIS A 1001 -5.83 17.28 1.04
CA HIS A 1001 -5.84 17.47 -0.42
C HIS A 1001 -5.95 16.13 -1.16
N ARG A 1002 -6.83 16.04 -2.16
CA ARG A 1002 -6.96 14.87 -3.06
C ARG A 1002 -7.13 13.50 -2.36
N ASN A 1003 -7.70 13.47 -1.17
CA ASN A 1003 -8.04 12.21 -0.51
C ASN A 1003 -9.37 11.66 -1.08
N VAL A 1004 -9.43 10.35 -1.26
CA VAL A 1004 -10.67 9.61 -1.56
C VAL A 1004 -11.27 9.18 -0.23
N LEU A 1005 -12.34 9.84 0.19
CA LEU A 1005 -12.95 9.67 1.50
C LEU A 1005 -14.35 9.09 1.33
N ALA A 1006 -14.66 7.98 1.99
CA ALA A 1006 -15.98 7.35 1.93
C ALA A 1006 -16.40 6.74 3.27
N LYS A 1007 -17.72 6.65 3.49
CA LYS A 1007 -18.34 6.20 4.74
C LYS A 1007 -19.50 5.25 4.46
N GLN A 1008 -19.64 4.17 5.23
CA GLN A 1008 -20.91 3.43 5.30
C GLN A 1008 -21.83 4.07 6.34
N LEU A 1009 -23.03 4.49 5.92
CA LEU A 1009 -24.02 5.15 6.80
C LEU A 1009 -24.95 4.16 7.52
N THR A 1010 -25.04 2.92 7.03
CA THR A 1010 -25.84 1.85 7.63
C THR A 1010 -25.02 0.55 7.70
N PRO A 1011 -25.32 -0.35 8.66
CA PRO A 1011 -24.64 -1.65 8.75
C PRO A 1011 -24.71 -2.42 7.42
N GLY A 1012 -23.57 -2.85 6.90
CA GLY A 1012 -23.47 -3.57 5.62
C GLY A 1012 -23.93 -2.79 4.38
N GLY A 1013 -24.21 -1.48 4.49
CA GLY A 1013 -24.62 -0.63 3.39
C GLY A 1013 -23.48 -0.31 2.41
N PRO A 1014 -23.76 0.37 1.29
CA PRO A 1014 -22.71 0.84 0.39
C PRO A 1014 -21.85 1.93 1.06
N TYR A 1015 -20.61 2.07 0.61
CA TYR A 1015 -19.80 3.24 0.91
C TYR A 1015 -20.31 4.43 0.09
N VAL A 1016 -20.59 5.54 0.75
CA VAL A 1016 -20.93 6.82 0.12
C VAL A 1016 -19.78 7.79 0.26
N ASP A 1017 -19.58 8.65 -0.75
CA ASP A 1017 -18.53 9.65 -0.74
C ASP A 1017 -18.73 10.68 0.37
N TYR A 1018 -17.66 10.99 1.09
CA TYR A 1018 -17.60 12.06 2.08
C TYR A 1018 -17.16 13.36 1.38
N LEU A 1019 -18.15 14.04 0.79
CA LEU A 1019 -17.93 15.19 -0.09
C LEU A 1019 -17.46 16.51 0.53
N PRO A 1020 -17.67 16.83 1.84
CA PRO A 1020 -17.27 18.14 2.38
C PRO A 1020 -15.79 18.48 2.18
N TYR A 1021 -14.91 17.48 2.33
CA TYR A 1021 -13.46 17.64 2.25
C TYR A 1021 -12.78 16.55 1.40
N GLY A 1022 -13.58 15.76 0.68
CA GLY A 1022 -13.14 14.73 -0.26
C GLY A 1022 -13.84 14.95 -1.59
N LYS A 1023 -13.12 15.45 -2.60
CA LYS A 1023 -13.68 15.66 -3.94
C LYS A 1023 -12.95 14.78 -4.96
N PRO A 1024 -13.62 13.78 -5.57
CA PRO A 1024 -13.05 13.07 -6.70
C PRO A 1024 -12.98 13.99 -7.95
N GLY A 1025 -11.90 13.88 -8.73
CA GLY A 1025 -11.78 14.57 -10.03
C GLY A 1025 -10.37 14.97 -10.44
N THR A 1026 -10.17 15.24 -11.73
CA THR A 1026 -8.86 15.49 -12.37
C THR A 1026 -8.51 16.98 -12.56
N GLY A 1027 -9.44 17.89 -12.26
CA GLY A 1027 -9.22 19.34 -12.33
C GLY A 1027 -8.55 19.94 -11.08
N PRO A 1028 -8.41 21.28 -11.00
CA PRO A 1028 -7.94 21.96 -9.80
C PRO A 1028 -8.77 21.57 -8.58
N GLN A 1029 -8.09 21.04 -7.56
CA GLN A 1029 -8.73 20.60 -6.32
C GLN A 1029 -8.49 21.62 -5.21
N PRO A 1030 -9.47 21.88 -4.32
CA PRO A 1030 -9.25 22.73 -3.16
C PRO A 1030 -8.16 22.18 -2.25
N VAL A 1031 -7.46 23.08 -1.58
CA VAL A 1031 -6.52 22.78 -0.49
C VAL A 1031 -7.20 23.18 0.81
N TYR A 1032 -7.72 22.20 1.55
CA TYR A 1032 -8.48 22.46 2.77
C TYR A 1032 -7.53 22.58 3.96
N GLN A 1033 -7.41 23.78 4.52
CA GLN A 1033 -6.56 24.06 5.69
C GLN A 1033 -7.44 24.24 6.93
N PHE A 1034 -7.49 23.24 7.79
CA PHE A 1034 -8.30 23.24 9.01
C PHE A 1034 -7.67 24.08 10.13
N GLY A 1035 -8.51 24.59 11.02
CA GLY A 1035 -8.09 25.43 12.15
C GLY A 1035 -7.48 26.76 11.73
N SER A 1036 -7.78 27.24 10.53
CA SER A 1036 -7.01 28.27 9.83
C SER A 1036 -7.85 29.50 9.49
N GLY A 1037 -7.27 30.69 9.65
CA GLY A 1037 -7.92 31.97 9.33
C GLY A 1037 -8.13 32.17 7.83
N ALA A 1038 -9.17 32.93 7.46
CA ALA A 1038 -9.52 33.20 6.06
C ALA A 1038 -8.50 34.11 5.36
N ALA A 1039 -8.00 35.13 6.05
CA ALA A 1039 -7.01 36.08 5.53
C ALA A 1039 -5.58 35.54 5.61
N ASP A 1040 -5.26 34.79 6.67
CA ASP A 1040 -3.97 34.16 6.88
C ASP A 1040 -4.18 32.74 7.43
N PRO A 1041 -3.91 31.70 6.63
CA PRO A 1041 -4.03 30.31 7.08
C PRO A 1041 -3.10 29.94 8.23
N GLY A 1042 -1.99 30.67 8.45
CA GLY A 1042 -1.07 30.44 9.57
C GLY A 1042 -1.66 30.81 10.92
N THR A 1043 -2.62 31.73 10.94
CA THR A 1043 -3.30 32.17 12.18
C THR A 1043 -4.41 31.18 12.56
N PHE A 1044 -4.42 30.76 13.82
CA PHE A 1044 -5.45 29.85 14.34
C PHE A 1044 -6.84 30.47 14.26
N ARG A 1045 -7.79 29.72 13.70
CA ARG A 1045 -9.22 30.04 13.73
C ARG A 1045 -10.01 28.80 14.11
N HIS A 1046 -10.82 28.93 15.15
CA HIS A 1046 -11.72 27.86 15.57
C HIS A 1046 -12.77 27.55 14.52
N LEU A 1047 -13.22 26.29 14.45
CA LEU A 1047 -14.33 25.91 13.58
C LEU A 1047 -15.65 26.51 14.09
N THR A 1048 -16.34 27.30 13.28
CA THR A 1048 -17.58 27.97 13.69
C THR A 1048 -18.78 27.62 12.82
N ARG A 1049 -19.97 27.53 13.44
CA ARG A 1049 -21.25 27.31 12.76
C ARG A 1049 -22.23 28.41 13.16
N GLY A 1050 -22.81 29.09 12.17
CA GLY A 1050 -23.69 30.25 12.44
C GLY A 1050 -22.99 31.36 13.24
N GLY A 1051 -21.68 31.55 13.02
CA GLY A 1051 -20.85 32.52 13.73
C GLY A 1051 -20.41 32.11 15.15
N LYS A 1052 -20.74 30.90 15.62
CA LYS A 1052 -20.38 30.41 16.96
C LYS A 1052 -19.39 29.24 16.88
N PRO A 1053 -18.32 29.21 17.70
CA PRO A 1053 -17.43 28.06 17.86
C PRO A 1053 -18.19 26.76 18.15
N ILE A 1054 -17.81 25.66 17.49
CA ILE A 1054 -18.31 24.34 17.88
C ILE A 1054 -17.56 23.83 19.12
N ALA A 1055 -18.30 23.19 20.03
CA ALA A 1055 -17.74 22.61 21.26
C ALA A 1055 -17.27 21.15 21.08
N ASP A 1056 -17.68 20.51 19.98
CA ASP A 1056 -17.40 19.12 19.62
C ASP A 1056 -17.47 18.97 18.09
N TRP A 1057 -16.72 18.03 17.53
CA TRP A 1057 -16.80 17.60 16.14
C TRP A 1057 -17.93 16.60 15.87
N ASN A 1058 -18.25 15.76 16.87
CA ASN A 1058 -19.28 14.75 16.74
C ASN A 1058 -20.65 15.39 16.44
N GLY A 1059 -21.31 14.94 15.37
CA GLY A 1059 -22.57 15.51 14.86
C GLY A 1059 -22.40 16.73 13.96
N HIS A 1060 -21.17 17.12 13.64
CA HIS A 1060 -20.83 18.26 12.79
C HIS A 1060 -19.95 17.89 11.58
N GLU A 1061 -19.74 16.61 11.33
CA GLU A 1061 -18.80 16.10 10.33
C GLU A 1061 -19.20 16.45 8.90
N LEU A 1062 -20.50 16.66 8.64
CA LEU A 1062 -21.04 17.04 7.34
C LEU A 1062 -21.26 18.56 7.20
N ALA A 1063 -20.89 19.36 8.20
CA ALA A 1063 -21.06 20.80 8.15
C ALA A 1063 -20.05 21.47 7.21
N ASP A 1064 -20.48 22.57 6.60
CA ASP A 1064 -19.65 23.44 5.79
C ASP A 1064 -18.91 24.45 6.68
N TYR A 1065 -17.58 24.36 6.68
CA TYR A 1065 -16.67 25.27 7.39
C TYR A 1065 -15.85 26.17 6.44
N LEU A 1066 -16.23 26.24 5.16
CA LEU A 1066 -15.47 26.93 4.11
C LEU A 1066 -15.81 28.43 3.99
N THR A 1067 -16.93 28.88 4.57
CA THR A 1067 -17.46 30.23 4.36
C THR A 1067 -16.98 31.23 5.40
N GLY A 1068 -16.47 32.39 4.96
CA GLY A 1068 -16.04 33.48 5.84
C GLY A 1068 -15.01 33.02 6.89
N ASP A 1069 -15.29 33.27 8.17
CA ASP A 1069 -14.42 32.91 9.29
C ASP A 1069 -14.77 31.55 9.95
N ALA A 1070 -15.28 30.59 9.17
CA ALA A 1070 -15.76 29.30 9.67
C ALA A 1070 -14.65 28.29 10.02
N GLY A 1071 -13.37 28.63 9.82
CA GLY A 1071 -12.22 27.90 10.37
C GLY A 1071 -11.60 26.84 9.45
N VAL A 1072 -12.14 26.63 8.24
CA VAL A 1072 -11.45 25.90 7.17
C VAL A 1072 -11.17 26.85 6.01
N ASN A 1073 -9.89 27.14 5.74
CA ASN A 1073 -9.49 27.94 4.60
C ASN A 1073 -9.34 27.06 3.36
N ALA A 1074 -10.13 27.32 2.32
CA ALA A 1074 -10.06 26.66 1.02
C ALA A 1074 -9.91 27.66 -0.15
N SER A 1075 -9.38 28.86 0.13
CA SER A 1075 -9.15 29.90 -0.89
C SER A 1075 -8.14 29.48 -1.97
N ARG A 1076 -7.28 28.50 -1.66
CA ARG A 1076 -6.30 27.93 -2.57
C ARG A 1076 -6.88 26.70 -3.28
N THR A 1077 -6.68 26.64 -4.59
CA THR A 1077 -6.82 25.42 -5.39
C THR A 1077 -5.46 25.03 -5.97
N GLU A 1078 -5.24 23.73 -6.15
CA GLU A 1078 -4.03 23.20 -6.75
C GLU A 1078 -4.39 22.34 -7.96
N ALA A 1079 -3.88 22.74 -9.13
CA ALA A 1079 -4.03 22.00 -10.39
C ALA A 1079 -3.07 20.81 -10.46
N GLY A 1080 -1.88 20.94 -9.86
CA GLY A 1080 -0.91 19.87 -9.77
C GLY A 1080 -1.45 18.64 -9.02
N PRO A 1081 -0.92 17.44 -9.31
CA PRO A 1081 -1.45 16.22 -8.75
C PRO A 1081 -1.05 15.96 -7.29
N SER A 1082 -0.14 16.76 -6.74
CA SER A 1082 0.32 16.71 -5.35
C SER A 1082 0.93 18.05 -4.91
N LEU A 1083 0.73 18.40 -3.64
CA LEU A 1083 1.39 19.47 -2.89
C LEU A 1083 2.77 19.04 -2.38
N PHE A 1084 3.00 17.74 -2.22
CA PHE A 1084 4.21 17.17 -1.66
C PHE A 1084 5.22 16.70 -2.70
N LEU A 1085 4.77 16.10 -3.80
CA LEU A 1085 5.59 15.49 -4.84
C LEU A 1085 5.51 16.28 -6.15
N LYS A 1086 6.64 16.40 -6.85
CA LYS A 1086 6.72 17.05 -8.18
C LYS A 1086 6.02 16.19 -9.23
N SER A 1087 6.21 14.88 -9.17
CA SER A 1087 5.48 13.89 -9.95
C SER A 1087 4.81 12.87 -9.02
N VAL A 1088 3.58 12.50 -9.38
CA VAL A 1088 2.84 11.39 -8.75
C VAL A 1088 2.74 10.23 -9.75
N PRO A 1089 2.48 9.00 -9.28
CA PRO A 1089 2.16 7.84 -10.12
C PRO A 1089 1.00 8.03 -11.09
#